data_AF-A0A1I0YVB6-F1
#
_entry.id   AF-A0A1I0YVB6-F1
#
_cell.length_a   1.000
_cell.length_b   1.000
_cell.length_c   1.000
_cell.angle_alpha   90.00
_cell.angle_beta   90.00
_cell.angle_gamma   90.00
#
_symmetry.space_group_name_H-M   'P 1'
#
loop_
_entity.id
_entity.type
_entity.pdbx_description
1 polymer ?
#
loop_
_entity_poly.entity_id
_entity_poly.type
_entity_poly.pdbx_seq_one_letter_code
_entity_poly.pdbx_strand_id
1 'polypeptide(L)'
;MLMKKSKTFAFYIIFIIFCFCFLPIRSYATGDRQIMVSLGDSYSSGEGVEPFYGQNKNVIDKLKSSDWLAHRSKKSWPGKIKLPGNTHINSQLKEKKWYFRAISGAETKHFDLVSFEKKAKYKTYIPEANDFTFFIGTKNIPKECKIFDKLKDEEKFVDYVTITIGGNDVGFSNIITTAVLEPGTFTTTWLSKEINKTKSQIYNVKQNLNRVYKKIRSKTSGNTIILVVGYPRLISSQGGGPFNKEEANMININGVDYFNNNVIKKVVNKQRGRILFVDVSERFKTHEAYTADPYINPIIWTPQNQDIDSMKIPSAYSIHPNEKGTNMYAKCVQEQIDAIDNKFTGGEYEGLKWSLNSNKRTISIEKYVGDGTIVRVPQRINGYKVTHIKSMAFFRCTKLRRIVLPDSIKSIGDAAFCGCENADINIPRRVEIIRDSAFRGCGALTDIVIPTTVRYISKGCFWHCENLRRVSLPYSLKVIDRMAFSDCYNITSINIPNSVIYIGWHAFSSCVNMKIYSGNKNSINTSNVTQDANLEIISKDETEEYNDDDLDDEEFVENPEDEEPDDEEYYYDDSGDEEPDDFEDRLNEDASFWGEDVDDSFWDEDTSFWTDNENETIEEDVDSGYISDGAFAGCESIENIEISDSISNIEDNAFAGCVNLKEIKIPDSVTYIGENAFANCENLLEINIPSGVSGIKAGVFKNCKRLKEIKLPDNINTIEKSAFEGCVGLETVILPDSLLMIDDSTFKGCVNIKDIFIPSQVTYIGDEAFANCEGLTNIVVDRNNKEYDSRNDCCSIIESRNNKLILGCKNSFIPNTVVSISDKAFNNSNQGISIPKSVKEIGNNAFTPLVSPVIGYYDSYAEKFANENNLDFKPIISYRIELYDNNSLVDTLSVLSEPEDYIGNYCGETPISCPSRTKKGYKFLGWNTKQNESGTLYNKTFYKLTRNNNSVIKLYAKWQLNKYTINYKLSGGNNNTSNPTSYTVTSANIVLKKPTKTGYIFVGWYKDSNYKNRLADDTIKSGSTGNITLYAKWQLKKYKITYKLEGGKNNTDNPSTYTITTPNITLKKPTKTGYTFVGWYLDPNYKKQLKNGVIKTGSTGDIILYSKWKKKS
;
A
#
# COMPACT_ATOMS: atom_id res chain seq x y z
N MET A 1 -31.14 -11.94 -36.63
CA MET A 1 -30.77 -10.75 -35.80
C MET A 1 -29.34 -10.94 -35.31
N LEU A 2 -28.35 -10.64 -36.15
CA LEU A 2 -26.92 -10.91 -35.89
C LEU A 2 -26.07 -9.96 -36.76
N MET A 3 -25.68 -8.80 -36.23
CA MET A 3 -24.65 -7.89 -36.77
C MET A 3 -24.54 -6.63 -35.88
N LYS A 4 -23.53 -6.57 -34.98
CA LYS A 4 -22.90 -5.34 -34.43
C LYS A 4 -21.93 -5.68 -33.28
N LYS A 5 -20.69 -6.10 -33.60
CA LYS A 5 -19.51 -6.03 -32.71
C LYS A 5 -18.22 -6.35 -33.49
N SER A 6 -17.84 -5.46 -34.41
CA SER A 6 -16.50 -5.47 -35.06
C SER A 6 -16.22 -4.13 -35.74
N LYS A 7 -15.73 -3.15 -34.97
CA LYS A 7 -15.11 -1.89 -35.48
C LYS A 7 -14.06 -1.29 -34.54
N THR A 8 -14.10 -1.55 -33.24
CA THR A 8 -13.15 -0.97 -32.26
C THR A 8 -11.72 -1.51 -32.41
N PHE A 9 -11.57 -2.81 -32.70
CA PHE A 9 -10.26 -3.48 -32.74
C PHE A 9 -9.35 -3.00 -33.89
N ALA A 10 -9.94 -2.53 -35.00
CA ALA A 10 -9.19 -2.05 -36.17
C ALA A 10 -8.55 -0.67 -35.96
N PHE A 11 -9.01 0.13 -34.97
CA PHE A 11 -8.47 1.47 -34.75
C PHE A 11 -7.17 1.48 -33.94
N TYR A 12 -7.02 0.55 -32.98
CA TYR A 12 -5.81 0.46 -32.14
C TYR A 12 -4.56 0.08 -32.97
N ILE A 13 -4.68 -0.88 -33.87
CA ILE A 13 -3.56 -1.35 -34.71
C ILE A 13 -3.05 -0.24 -35.64
N ILE A 14 -3.93 0.64 -36.14
CA ILE A 14 -3.55 1.75 -37.01
C ILE A 14 -2.83 2.87 -36.22
N PHE A 15 -3.21 3.10 -34.96
CA PHE A 15 -2.55 4.11 -34.12
C PHE A 15 -1.11 3.71 -33.74
N ILE A 16 -0.91 2.43 -33.40
CA ILE A 16 0.42 1.86 -33.07
C ILE A 16 1.41 1.99 -34.25
N ILE A 17 0.93 1.92 -35.50
CA ILE A 17 1.75 2.03 -36.70
C ILE A 17 2.14 3.49 -37.02
N PHE A 18 1.40 4.50 -36.54
CA PHE A 18 1.63 5.90 -36.89
C PHE A 18 2.46 6.72 -35.89
N CYS A 19 2.66 6.24 -34.65
CA CYS A 19 3.52 6.91 -33.67
C CYS A 19 5.03 6.64 -33.82
N PHE A 20 5.44 5.68 -34.67
CA PHE A 20 6.85 5.36 -34.93
C PHE A 20 7.53 6.28 -35.97
N CYS A 21 7.20 7.58 -35.95
CA CYS A 21 7.82 8.59 -36.82
C CYS A 21 8.20 9.84 -36.01
N PHE A 22 9.47 10.27 -36.16
CA PHE A 22 10.05 11.48 -35.57
C PHE A 22 10.25 11.54 -34.04
N LEU A 23 10.96 10.56 -33.49
CA LEU A 23 12.15 10.88 -32.67
C LEU A 23 13.32 9.98 -33.11
N PRO A 24 14.53 10.53 -33.36
CA PRO A 24 15.67 9.71 -33.68
C PRO A 24 16.17 9.01 -32.42
N ILE A 25 16.03 7.68 -32.35
CA ILE A 25 16.74 6.86 -31.37
C ILE A 25 18.23 6.92 -31.72
N ARG A 26 18.91 7.97 -31.24
CA ARG A 26 20.37 8.01 -31.13
C ARG A 26 20.77 7.07 -30.01
N SER A 27 20.88 5.78 -30.30
CA SER A 27 21.75 4.91 -29.52
C SER A 27 23.16 5.51 -29.61
N TYR A 28 23.64 6.07 -28.50
CA TYR A 28 24.95 6.75 -28.45
C TYR A 28 26.14 5.78 -28.41
N ALA A 29 26.00 4.64 -29.09
CA ALA A 29 27.09 3.74 -29.51
C ALA A 29 27.94 4.33 -30.66
N THR A 30 28.14 5.65 -30.65
CA THR A 30 29.06 6.36 -31.56
C THR A 30 30.50 6.30 -31.03
N GLY A 31 30.89 5.15 -30.45
CA GLY A 31 32.12 4.98 -29.65
C GLY A 31 33.21 4.13 -30.30
N ASP A 32 32.89 2.96 -30.87
CA ASP A 32 33.79 1.79 -30.91
C ASP A 32 34.73 1.76 -32.13
N ARG A 33 35.20 2.96 -32.51
CA ARG A 33 35.76 3.23 -33.83
C ARG A 33 37.01 4.07 -33.67
N GLN A 34 38.13 3.36 -33.41
CA GLN A 34 39.46 3.91 -33.55
C GLN A 34 39.71 4.33 -35.01
N ILE A 35 40.37 5.47 -35.22
CA ILE A 35 40.66 6.05 -36.52
C ILE A 35 42.15 6.39 -36.60
N MET A 36 42.77 5.99 -37.71
CA MET A 36 44.12 6.38 -38.07
C MET A 36 44.13 7.21 -39.36
N VAL A 37 44.98 8.24 -39.38
CA VAL A 37 45.26 9.08 -40.56
C VAL A 37 46.73 8.93 -40.95
N SER A 38 47.02 8.59 -42.21
CA SER A 38 48.40 8.52 -42.72
C SER A 38 48.69 9.66 -43.68
N LEU A 39 49.80 10.37 -43.42
CA LEU A 39 50.33 11.50 -44.18
C LEU A 39 51.75 11.19 -44.69
N GLY A 40 52.15 11.79 -45.81
CA GLY A 40 53.47 11.62 -46.42
C GLY A 40 53.58 10.46 -47.42
N ASP A 41 54.82 10.10 -47.76
CA ASP A 41 55.13 9.12 -48.80
C ASP A 41 54.70 7.70 -48.38
N SER A 42 53.77 7.10 -49.13
CA SER A 42 53.27 5.75 -48.88
C SER A 42 54.08 4.72 -49.66
N TYR A 43 55.00 4.02 -49.01
CA TYR A 43 55.66 2.86 -49.62
C TYR A 43 54.61 1.77 -49.91
N SER A 44 54.28 1.62 -51.19
CA SER A 44 53.49 0.55 -51.77
C SER A 44 54.39 -0.34 -52.61
N SER A 45 54.20 -1.65 -52.53
CA SER A 45 54.94 -2.65 -53.31
C SER A 45 54.49 -2.70 -54.78
N GLY A 46 54.67 -1.61 -55.53
CA GLY A 46 54.65 -1.64 -56.99
C GLY A 46 56.03 -2.12 -57.47
N GLU A 47 56.16 -3.13 -58.30
CA GLU A 47 55.33 -3.52 -59.44
C GLU A 47 55.26 -5.07 -59.61
N GLY A 48 54.71 -5.57 -60.72
CA GLY A 48 54.56 -7.01 -61.00
C GLY A 48 53.13 -7.54 -61.20
N VAL A 49 52.15 -6.66 -61.49
CA VAL A 49 50.77 -7.04 -61.85
C VAL A 49 50.30 -6.17 -63.03
N GLU A 50 49.32 -6.65 -63.80
CA GLU A 50 48.73 -6.01 -64.99
C GLU A 50 48.37 -4.51 -64.87
N PRO A 51 48.27 -3.78 -66.01
CA PRO A 51 47.98 -2.35 -66.04
C PRO A 51 46.83 -1.91 -65.12
N PHE A 52 47.14 -1.03 -64.18
CA PHE A 52 46.23 -0.74 -63.08
C PHE A 52 45.16 0.31 -63.46
N TYR A 53 43.97 0.12 -62.87
CA TYR A 53 42.80 0.96 -63.10
C TYR A 53 43.12 2.46 -62.92
N GLY A 54 43.06 3.19 -64.04
CA GLY A 54 43.27 4.64 -64.07
C GLY A 54 44.65 5.11 -64.51
N GLN A 55 45.60 4.25 -64.89
CA GLN A 55 46.86 4.70 -65.53
C GLN A 55 46.61 5.65 -66.70
N ASN A 56 45.62 5.35 -67.54
CA ASN A 56 45.30 6.11 -68.75
C ASN A 56 44.47 7.38 -68.48
N LYS A 57 44.16 7.71 -67.21
CA LYS A 57 43.45 8.95 -66.84
C LYS A 57 44.45 10.11 -66.66
N ASN A 58 44.01 11.34 -66.94
CA ASN A 58 44.82 12.53 -66.66
C ASN A 58 45.05 12.71 -65.15
N VAL A 59 46.02 13.56 -64.78
CA VAL A 59 46.43 13.79 -63.38
C VAL A 59 45.29 14.29 -62.48
N ILE A 60 44.37 15.12 -63.00
CA ILE A 60 43.24 15.66 -62.23
C ILE A 60 42.25 14.54 -61.89
N ASP A 61 41.98 13.63 -62.83
CA ASP A 61 41.05 12.52 -62.62
C ASP A 61 41.67 11.35 -61.82
N LYS A 62 43.00 11.19 -61.87
CA LYS A 62 43.76 10.34 -60.92
C LYS A 62 43.57 10.84 -59.48
N LEU A 63 43.77 12.14 -59.24
CA LEU A 63 43.63 12.77 -57.91
C LEU A 63 42.18 12.77 -57.36
N LYS A 64 41.17 12.65 -58.23
CA LYS A 64 39.75 12.52 -57.85
C LYS A 64 39.27 11.06 -57.73
N SER A 65 40.05 10.09 -58.20
CA SER A 65 39.64 8.68 -58.23
C SER A 65 39.73 8.03 -56.85
N SER A 66 38.57 7.78 -56.25
CA SER A 66 38.44 7.01 -55.01
C SER A 66 39.00 5.58 -55.14
N ASP A 67 38.90 4.98 -56.33
CA ASP A 67 39.48 3.65 -56.61
C ASP A 67 41.01 3.67 -56.65
N TRP A 68 41.62 4.73 -57.20
CA TRP A 68 43.07 4.87 -57.27
C TRP A 68 43.67 5.08 -55.87
N LEU A 69 43.04 5.94 -55.06
CA LEU A 69 43.41 6.15 -53.65
C LEU A 69 43.21 4.86 -52.83
N ALA A 70 42.10 4.14 -53.03
CA ALA A 70 41.82 2.88 -52.35
C ALA A 70 42.74 1.72 -52.78
N HIS A 71 43.26 1.72 -54.01
CA HIS A 71 44.25 0.73 -54.44
C HIS A 71 45.57 0.92 -53.68
N ARG A 72 46.07 2.16 -53.61
CA ARG A 72 47.27 2.48 -52.82
C ARG A 72 47.09 2.17 -51.33
N SER A 73 45.91 2.39 -50.76
CA SER A 73 45.64 2.06 -49.34
C SER A 73 45.51 0.57 -49.04
N LYS A 74 45.44 -0.33 -50.03
CA LYS A 74 45.43 -1.80 -49.82
C LYS A 74 46.81 -2.45 -49.84
N LYS A 75 47.73 -1.96 -50.69
CA LYS A 75 49.09 -2.55 -50.86
C LYS A 75 50.21 -1.80 -50.16
N SER A 76 49.99 -0.55 -49.70
CA SER A 76 50.98 0.20 -48.91
C SER A 76 51.04 -0.24 -47.45
N TRP A 77 52.17 0.05 -46.78
CA TRP A 77 52.40 -0.35 -45.40
C TRP A 77 51.33 0.10 -44.39
N PRO A 78 50.67 1.27 -44.48
CA PRO A 78 49.58 1.62 -43.56
C PRO A 78 48.37 0.68 -43.72
N GLY A 79 48.11 0.22 -44.95
CA GLY A 79 47.05 -0.75 -45.25
C GLY A 79 47.27 -2.15 -44.66
N LYS A 80 48.46 -2.41 -44.12
CA LYS A 80 48.87 -3.69 -43.51
C LYS A 80 48.97 -3.65 -41.98
N ILE A 81 48.76 -2.49 -41.37
CA ILE A 81 48.61 -2.32 -39.92
C ILE A 81 47.26 -2.92 -39.46
N LYS A 82 47.21 -3.34 -38.19
CA LYS A 82 45.99 -3.58 -37.41
C LYS A 82 45.88 -2.53 -36.31
N LEU A 83 44.67 -2.03 -36.05
CA LEU A 83 44.44 -1.20 -34.86
C LEU A 83 44.07 -2.09 -33.66
N PRO A 84 44.47 -1.74 -32.43
CA PRO A 84 44.07 -2.46 -31.22
C PRO A 84 42.56 -2.68 -31.14
N GLY A 85 42.16 -3.90 -30.75
CA GLY A 85 40.75 -4.31 -30.74
C GLY A 85 40.14 -4.63 -32.12
N ASN A 86 40.91 -4.62 -33.21
CA ASN A 86 40.46 -5.05 -34.54
C ASN A 86 41.21 -6.31 -35.00
N THR A 87 40.46 -7.40 -35.24
CA THR A 87 41.01 -8.68 -35.71
C THR A 87 41.45 -8.65 -37.17
N HIS A 88 40.82 -7.80 -38.00
CA HIS A 88 41.02 -7.74 -39.45
C HIS A 88 42.21 -6.87 -39.88
N ILE A 89 42.81 -7.22 -41.02
CA ILE A 89 43.83 -6.39 -41.71
C ILE A 89 43.11 -5.38 -42.61
N ASN A 90 43.58 -4.13 -42.66
CA ASN A 90 42.82 -2.99 -43.21
C ASN A 90 42.53 -3.00 -44.73
N SER A 91 42.98 -4.02 -45.48
CA SER A 91 42.82 -4.12 -46.94
C SER A 91 41.36 -4.27 -47.44
N GLN A 92 40.37 -4.33 -46.54
CA GLN A 92 38.94 -4.37 -46.87
C GLN A 92 38.19 -3.05 -46.58
N LEU A 93 38.77 -2.10 -45.84
CA LEU A 93 38.05 -0.97 -45.23
C LEU A 93 37.80 0.24 -46.15
N LYS A 94 37.19 0.05 -47.33
CA LYS A 94 36.92 1.15 -48.30
C LYS A 94 35.91 2.20 -47.79
N GLU A 95 35.10 1.88 -46.78
CA GLU A 95 33.96 2.73 -46.35
C GLU A 95 33.93 3.08 -44.85
N LYS A 96 34.70 2.41 -43.98
CA LYS A 96 34.52 2.52 -42.52
C LYS A 96 35.88 2.52 -41.77
N LYS A 97 36.17 3.64 -41.09
CA LYS A 97 37.23 3.91 -40.08
C LYS A 97 38.65 4.36 -40.53
N TRP A 98 39.05 4.34 -41.81
CA TRP A 98 40.44 4.69 -42.21
C TRP A 98 40.54 5.78 -43.28
N TYR A 99 41.48 6.72 -43.12
CA TYR A 99 41.66 7.86 -44.04
C TYR A 99 43.15 8.01 -44.43
N PHE A 100 43.44 7.69 -45.69
CA PHE A 100 44.78 7.63 -46.26
C PHE A 100 44.94 8.67 -47.37
N ARG A 101 46.00 9.48 -47.33
CA ARG A 101 46.25 10.51 -48.36
C ARG A 101 47.74 10.63 -48.69
N ALA A 102 48.20 9.74 -49.57
CA ALA A 102 49.54 9.83 -50.14
C ALA A 102 49.65 10.93 -51.20
N ILE A 103 50.65 11.79 -51.07
CA ILE A 103 51.13 12.72 -52.10
C ILE A 103 52.65 12.63 -52.08
N SER A 104 53.28 12.27 -53.20
CA SER A 104 54.74 12.15 -53.26
C SER A 104 55.37 13.40 -53.87
N GLY A 105 56.50 13.84 -53.31
CA GLY A 105 57.31 14.94 -53.87
C GLY A 105 57.89 14.66 -55.27
N ALA A 106 57.81 13.41 -55.75
CA ALA A 106 58.25 13.02 -57.09
C ALA A 106 57.48 13.76 -58.21
N GLU A 107 56.14 13.83 -58.13
CA GLU A 107 55.30 14.37 -59.21
C GLU A 107 55.64 15.82 -59.55
N THR A 108 56.02 16.64 -58.56
CA THR A 108 56.36 18.05 -58.79
C THR A 108 57.66 18.27 -59.58
N LYS A 109 58.67 17.39 -59.47
CA LYS A 109 59.90 17.52 -60.29
C LYS A 109 59.64 17.24 -61.77
N HIS A 110 58.73 16.33 -62.09
CA HIS A 110 58.33 16.08 -63.48
C HIS A 110 57.74 17.32 -64.15
N PHE A 111 56.98 18.16 -63.43
CA PHE A 111 56.43 19.41 -63.97
C PHE A 111 57.47 20.52 -64.14
N ASP A 112 58.54 20.54 -63.34
CA ASP A 112 59.54 21.61 -63.42
C ASP A 112 60.44 21.51 -64.66
N LEU A 113 60.65 20.29 -65.18
CA LEU A 113 61.45 19.98 -66.36
C LEU A 113 60.71 20.14 -67.71
N VAL A 114 59.40 20.41 -67.72
CA VAL A 114 58.63 20.61 -68.95
C VAL A 114 58.67 22.08 -69.40
N SER A 115 58.59 22.30 -70.72
CA SER A 115 58.79 23.61 -71.37
C SER A 115 57.93 24.75 -70.79
N PHE A 116 58.46 25.97 -70.93
CA PHE A 116 57.91 27.22 -70.39
C PHE A 116 56.42 27.44 -70.76
N GLU A 117 56.01 26.99 -71.94
CA GLU A 117 54.63 27.06 -72.43
C GLU A 117 53.64 26.24 -71.59
N LYS A 118 54.04 25.06 -71.10
CA LYS A 118 53.20 24.27 -70.19
C LYS A 118 53.09 24.92 -68.82
N LYS A 119 54.15 25.58 -68.32
CA LYS A 119 54.09 26.40 -67.09
C LYS A 119 53.11 27.56 -67.23
N ALA A 120 53.06 28.24 -68.39
CA ALA A 120 52.03 29.23 -68.69
C ALA A 120 50.61 28.59 -68.70
N LYS A 121 50.44 27.45 -69.36
CA LYS A 121 49.14 26.78 -69.50
C LYS A 121 48.57 26.19 -68.20
N TYR A 122 49.39 25.91 -67.18
CA TYR A 122 48.91 25.57 -65.83
C TYR A 122 48.55 26.79 -64.98
N LYS A 123 49.14 27.96 -65.26
CA LYS A 123 48.94 29.18 -64.46
C LYS A 123 47.50 29.73 -64.53
N THR A 124 46.75 29.38 -65.58
CA THR A 124 45.34 29.76 -65.77
C THR A 124 44.33 28.85 -65.07
N TYR A 125 44.71 27.65 -64.62
CA TYR A 125 43.78 26.70 -63.98
C TYR A 125 43.87 26.65 -62.44
N ILE A 126 44.86 27.33 -61.83
CA ILE A 126 45.01 27.44 -60.37
C ILE A 126 45.34 28.91 -60.00
N PRO A 127 44.33 29.77 -59.77
CA PRO A 127 44.55 31.21 -59.53
C PRO A 127 45.35 31.53 -58.26
N GLU A 128 45.36 30.64 -57.27
CA GLU A 128 46.04 30.78 -55.98
C GLU A 128 47.59 30.64 -56.07
N ALA A 129 48.16 30.47 -57.27
CA ALA A 129 49.52 30.02 -57.48
C ALA A 129 50.61 31.13 -57.51
N ASN A 130 50.38 32.30 -56.88
CA ASN A 130 51.38 33.38 -56.86
C ASN A 130 52.37 33.34 -55.68
N ASP A 131 52.04 32.70 -54.55
CA ASP A 131 52.97 32.51 -53.42
C ASP A 131 53.95 31.36 -53.66
N PHE A 132 54.80 31.47 -54.68
CA PHE A 132 55.78 30.46 -55.09
C PHE A 132 57.23 30.84 -54.78
N THR A 133 57.50 31.10 -53.50
CA THR A 133 58.84 30.84 -52.94
C THR A 133 59.15 29.34 -52.92
N PHE A 134 60.41 28.99 -53.18
CA PHE A 134 60.89 27.63 -53.33
C PHE A 134 60.91 26.86 -52.00
N PHE A 135 60.44 25.61 -52.03
CA PHE A 135 60.79 24.58 -51.05
C PHE A 135 60.86 23.22 -51.74
N ILE A 136 61.92 22.47 -51.45
CA ILE A 136 62.01 21.05 -51.81
C ILE A 136 61.01 20.27 -50.91
N GLY A 137 60.13 19.49 -51.54
CA GLY A 137 59.42 18.35 -50.92
C GLY A 137 58.18 18.58 -50.04
N THR A 138 58.03 19.70 -49.32
CA THR A 138 57.09 19.73 -48.16
C THR A 138 55.92 20.73 -48.23
N LYS A 139 55.62 21.32 -49.40
CA LYS A 139 54.65 22.44 -49.53
C LYS A 139 53.17 22.05 -49.37
N ASN A 140 52.80 20.78 -49.50
CA ASN A 140 51.39 20.33 -49.52
C ASN A 140 50.79 19.90 -48.18
N ILE A 141 51.61 19.62 -47.16
CA ILE A 141 51.13 19.06 -45.87
C ILE A 141 50.09 19.97 -45.16
N PRO A 142 50.15 21.33 -45.24
CA PRO A 142 49.06 22.19 -44.77
C PRO A 142 47.70 21.99 -45.48
N LYS A 143 47.70 21.53 -46.74
CA LYS A 143 46.49 21.16 -47.51
C LYS A 143 46.01 19.74 -47.20
N GLU A 144 46.91 18.86 -46.77
CA GLU A 144 46.58 17.51 -46.28
C GLU A 144 45.81 17.59 -44.95
N CYS A 145 46.20 18.51 -44.07
CA CYS A 145 45.54 18.76 -42.77
C CYS A 145 44.03 19.08 -42.85
N LYS A 146 43.49 19.43 -44.03
CA LYS A 146 42.03 19.57 -44.26
C LYS A 146 41.26 18.27 -44.01
N ILE A 147 41.93 17.11 -43.95
CA ILE A 147 41.27 15.85 -43.56
C ILE A 147 40.75 15.90 -42.11
N PHE A 148 41.47 16.57 -41.21
CA PHE A 148 41.06 16.72 -39.82
C PHE A 148 39.90 17.69 -39.65
N ASP A 149 39.76 18.67 -40.55
CA ASP A 149 38.57 19.53 -40.62
C ASP A 149 37.34 18.68 -40.94
N LYS A 150 37.38 17.93 -42.06
CA LYS A 150 36.28 17.01 -42.43
C LYS A 150 35.97 15.97 -41.34
N LEU A 151 36.98 15.44 -40.64
CA LEU A 151 36.77 14.49 -39.54
C LEU A 151 36.11 15.16 -38.33
N LYS A 152 36.46 16.41 -38.01
CA LYS A 152 35.79 17.19 -36.97
C LYS A 152 34.32 17.46 -37.33
N ASP A 153 34.05 17.80 -38.59
CA ASP A 153 32.68 18.02 -39.11
C ASP A 153 31.84 16.73 -39.10
N GLU A 154 32.48 15.55 -39.17
CA GLU A 154 31.87 14.22 -39.03
C GLU A 154 31.85 13.69 -37.57
N GLU A 155 32.12 14.54 -36.56
CA GLU A 155 32.24 14.20 -35.12
C GLU A 155 33.25 13.07 -34.80
N LYS A 156 34.25 12.86 -35.66
CA LYS A 156 35.22 11.75 -35.59
C LYS A 156 36.54 12.13 -34.93
N PHE A 157 36.84 11.46 -33.82
CA PHE A 157 38.13 11.53 -33.15
C PHE A 157 39.20 10.72 -33.89
N VAL A 158 40.43 11.23 -33.95
CA VAL A 158 41.61 10.54 -34.51
C VAL A 158 42.51 10.08 -33.36
N ASP A 159 42.76 8.78 -33.27
CA ASP A 159 43.57 8.18 -32.22
C ASP A 159 45.05 8.16 -32.63
N TYR A 160 45.35 7.86 -33.91
CA TYR A 160 46.72 7.80 -34.46
C TYR A 160 46.89 8.65 -35.73
N VAL A 161 48.04 9.32 -35.85
CA VAL A 161 48.50 9.99 -37.07
C VAL A 161 49.90 9.50 -37.42
N THR A 162 50.07 8.79 -38.54
CA THR A 162 51.40 8.45 -39.05
C THR A 162 51.90 9.50 -40.04
N ILE A 163 53.19 9.79 -39.98
CA ILE A 163 53.88 10.74 -40.86
C ILE A 163 55.16 10.05 -41.38
N THR A 164 55.23 9.78 -42.68
CA THR A 164 56.48 9.40 -43.36
C THR A 164 57.15 10.61 -44.01
N ILE A 165 58.48 10.54 -44.12
CA ILE A 165 59.28 11.48 -44.93
C ILE A 165 59.80 10.69 -46.14
N GLY A 166 59.75 11.29 -47.32
CA GLY A 166 60.18 10.69 -48.59
C GLY A 166 61.61 11.05 -49.00
N GLY A 167 62.21 10.25 -49.89
CA GLY A 167 63.58 10.47 -50.39
C GLY A 167 63.73 11.73 -51.24
N ASN A 168 62.62 12.18 -51.83
CA ASN A 168 62.53 13.45 -52.55
C ASN A 168 62.55 14.67 -51.61
N ASP A 169 62.08 14.52 -50.37
CA ASP A 169 61.86 15.64 -49.45
C ASP A 169 63.15 16.12 -48.77
N VAL A 170 64.17 15.27 -48.83
CA VAL A 170 65.52 15.45 -48.28
C VAL A 170 66.59 15.50 -49.36
N GLY A 171 66.24 15.23 -50.62
CA GLY A 171 67.13 15.32 -51.78
C GLY A 171 68.01 14.09 -52.07
N PHE A 172 67.95 13.01 -51.27
CA PHE A 172 68.72 11.78 -51.55
C PHE A 172 68.36 11.14 -52.90
N SER A 173 67.14 11.33 -53.39
CA SER A 173 66.74 10.88 -54.72
C SER A 173 67.65 11.43 -55.83
N ASN A 174 68.14 12.67 -55.71
CA ASN A 174 69.04 13.25 -56.72
C ASN A 174 70.39 12.53 -56.75
N ILE A 175 70.93 12.17 -55.59
CA ILE A 175 72.22 11.46 -55.49
C ILE A 175 72.10 10.08 -56.17
N ILE A 176 71.01 9.36 -55.89
CA ILE A 176 70.71 8.08 -56.52
C ILE A 176 70.54 8.27 -58.03
N THR A 177 69.65 9.15 -58.48
CA THR A 177 69.36 9.32 -59.92
C THR A 177 70.60 9.73 -60.69
N THR A 178 71.38 10.73 -60.25
CA THR A 178 72.62 11.09 -60.95
C THR A 178 73.59 9.91 -61.03
N ALA A 179 73.70 9.09 -59.97
CA ALA A 179 74.52 7.87 -59.98
C ALA A 179 74.07 6.80 -60.99
N VAL A 180 72.81 6.79 -61.43
CA VAL A 180 72.33 5.88 -62.49
C VAL A 180 72.69 6.41 -63.88
N LEU A 181 72.71 7.74 -64.07
CA LEU A 181 72.69 8.33 -65.41
C LEU A 181 74.06 8.60 -66.04
N GLU A 182 75.13 8.61 -65.25
CA GLU A 182 76.50 8.81 -65.75
C GLU A 182 77.47 7.68 -65.29
N PRO A 183 77.19 6.38 -65.55
CA PRO A 183 77.98 5.27 -65.01
C PRO A 183 79.49 5.42 -65.26
N GLY A 184 80.26 5.45 -64.18
CA GLY A 184 81.73 5.59 -64.22
C GLY A 184 82.27 7.00 -63.97
N THR A 185 81.43 8.04 -63.81
CA THR A 185 81.91 9.39 -63.40
C THR A 185 82.05 9.54 -61.88
N PHE A 186 81.52 8.61 -61.10
CA PHE A 186 81.42 8.73 -59.65
C PHE A 186 82.72 8.37 -58.94
N THR A 187 83.03 9.16 -57.92
CA THR A 187 84.07 8.90 -56.92
C THR A 187 83.45 9.05 -55.55
N THR A 188 84.02 8.39 -54.54
CA THR A 188 83.64 8.58 -53.12
C THR A 188 83.72 10.06 -52.71
N THR A 189 84.64 10.83 -53.30
CA THR A 189 84.73 12.30 -53.18
C THR A 189 83.49 13.03 -53.69
N TRP A 190 83.00 12.70 -54.89
CA TRP A 190 81.75 13.27 -55.44
C TRP A 190 80.55 12.91 -54.56
N LEU A 191 80.46 11.64 -54.16
CA LEU A 191 79.37 11.12 -53.33
C LEU A 191 79.33 11.80 -51.96
N SER A 192 80.49 11.98 -51.32
CA SER A 192 80.64 12.74 -50.08
C SER A 192 80.18 14.20 -50.23
N LYS A 193 80.54 14.86 -51.34
CA LYS A 193 80.15 16.24 -51.63
C LYS A 193 78.63 16.40 -51.74
N GLU A 194 77.96 15.53 -52.51
CA GLU A 194 76.50 15.61 -52.66
C GLU A 194 75.76 15.17 -51.39
N ILE A 195 76.25 14.18 -50.63
CA ILE A 195 75.70 13.85 -49.29
C ILE A 195 75.81 15.05 -48.34
N ASN A 196 76.92 15.77 -48.34
CA ASN A 196 77.10 16.95 -47.47
C ASN A 196 76.29 18.17 -47.94
N LYS A 197 76.04 18.30 -49.24
CA LYS A 197 75.10 19.28 -49.83
C LYS A 197 73.64 18.95 -49.45
N THR A 198 73.24 17.68 -49.45
CA THR A 198 71.96 17.20 -48.88
C THR A 198 71.87 17.53 -47.39
N LYS A 199 72.95 17.36 -46.61
CA LYS A 199 72.96 17.76 -45.18
C LYS A 199 72.72 19.26 -44.96
N SER A 200 73.09 20.15 -45.88
CA SER A 200 72.83 21.59 -45.68
C SER A 200 71.33 21.94 -45.69
N GLN A 201 70.50 21.12 -46.36
CA GLN A 201 69.05 21.32 -46.47
C GLN A 201 68.28 20.91 -45.20
N ILE A 202 68.93 20.22 -44.26
CA ILE A 202 68.34 19.66 -43.03
C ILE A 202 67.62 20.70 -42.16
N TYR A 203 68.15 21.93 -42.07
CA TYR A 203 67.53 22.99 -41.27
C TYR A 203 66.10 23.31 -41.73
N ASN A 204 65.89 23.34 -43.05
CA ASN A 204 64.61 23.64 -43.67
C ASN A 204 63.59 22.52 -43.43
N VAL A 205 64.01 21.26 -43.54
CA VAL A 205 63.17 20.08 -43.23
C VAL A 205 62.70 20.13 -41.77
N LYS A 206 63.63 20.39 -40.84
CA LYS A 206 63.34 20.53 -39.40
C LYS A 206 62.30 21.61 -39.11
N GLN A 207 62.39 22.79 -39.73
CA GLN A 207 61.41 23.85 -39.51
C GLN A 207 60.02 23.51 -40.07
N ASN A 208 59.93 22.78 -41.18
CA ASN A 208 58.65 22.37 -41.74
C ASN A 208 57.98 21.25 -40.94
N LEU A 209 58.71 20.26 -40.44
CA LEU A 209 58.18 19.24 -39.52
C LEU A 209 57.54 19.88 -38.27
N ASN A 210 58.21 20.87 -37.67
CA ASN A 210 57.67 21.61 -36.52
C ASN A 210 56.33 22.33 -36.85
N ARG A 211 56.20 22.90 -38.05
CA ARG A 211 54.96 23.55 -38.52
C ARG A 211 53.84 22.51 -38.71
N VAL A 212 54.16 21.35 -39.28
CA VAL A 212 53.21 20.24 -39.49
C VAL A 212 52.67 19.72 -38.16
N TYR A 213 53.53 19.39 -37.20
CA TYR A 213 53.08 18.89 -35.89
C TYR A 213 52.17 19.89 -35.17
N LYS A 214 52.54 21.18 -35.17
CA LYS A 214 51.68 22.24 -34.61
C LYS A 214 50.33 22.33 -35.32
N LYS A 215 50.29 22.16 -36.65
CA LYS A 215 49.03 22.20 -37.40
C LYS A 215 48.13 20.99 -37.11
N ILE A 216 48.68 19.79 -37.04
CA ILE A 216 47.96 18.57 -36.64
C ILE A 216 47.41 18.74 -35.21
N ARG A 217 48.25 19.16 -34.27
CA ARG A 217 47.84 19.43 -32.87
C ARG A 217 46.77 20.52 -32.73
N SER A 218 46.67 21.45 -33.67
CA SER A 218 45.58 22.44 -33.73
C SER A 218 44.26 21.92 -34.31
N LYS A 219 44.22 20.66 -34.76
CA LYS A 219 43.08 20.02 -35.45
C LYS A 219 42.67 18.66 -34.87
N THR A 220 43.55 17.97 -34.14
CA THR A 220 43.27 16.71 -33.44
C THR A 220 43.16 16.93 -31.93
N SER A 221 42.81 15.89 -31.17
CA SER A 221 42.87 15.93 -29.71
C SER A 221 44.31 16.00 -29.18
N GLY A 222 44.48 16.36 -27.91
CA GLY A 222 45.76 16.20 -27.19
C GLY A 222 46.17 14.72 -27.06
N ASN A 223 45.19 13.81 -26.96
CA ASN A 223 45.40 12.38 -26.72
C ASN A 223 45.93 11.65 -27.96
N THR A 224 45.66 12.19 -29.16
CA THR A 224 46.09 11.65 -30.46
C THR A 224 47.60 11.38 -30.48
N ILE A 225 48.01 10.21 -30.92
CA ILE A 225 49.42 9.80 -31.00
C ILE A 225 49.95 10.13 -32.40
N ILE A 226 51.07 10.85 -32.48
CA ILE A 226 51.71 11.17 -33.77
C ILE A 226 52.97 10.30 -33.93
N LEU A 227 52.93 9.34 -34.84
CA LEU A 227 54.02 8.42 -35.15
C LEU A 227 54.79 8.93 -36.37
N VAL A 228 56.01 9.44 -36.14
CA VAL A 228 56.90 9.93 -37.19
C VAL A 228 57.82 8.78 -37.59
N VAL A 229 57.60 8.22 -38.77
CA VAL A 229 58.29 7.01 -39.23
C VAL A 229 59.59 7.38 -39.95
N GLY A 230 60.69 6.75 -39.55
CA GLY A 230 62.01 6.98 -40.13
C GLY A 230 62.11 6.61 -41.61
N TYR A 231 63.11 7.19 -42.27
CA TYR A 231 63.47 6.86 -43.63
C TYR A 231 64.24 5.54 -43.67
N PRO A 232 64.05 4.66 -44.68
CA PRO A 232 64.71 3.37 -44.70
C PRO A 232 66.13 3.53 -45.26
N ARG A 233 67.01 2.59 -44.90
CA ARG A 233 68.28 2.42 -45.64
C ARG A 233 67.95 2.16 -47.11
N LEU A 234 68.64 2.84 -48.01
CA LEU A 234 68.26 3.01 -49.42
C LEU A 234 68.71 1.85 -50.33
N ILE A 235 69.82 1.22 -49.96
CA ILE A 235 70.54 0.21 -50.74
C ILE A 235 71.18 -0.80 -49.79
N SER A 236 71.45 -2.01 -50.27
CA SER A 236 72.02 -3.10 -49.46
C SER A 236 73.39 -2.74 -48.87
N SER A 237 73.69 -3.24 -47.67
CA SER A 237 74.99 -3.07 -47.00
C SER A 237 76.17 -3.78 -47.68
N GLN A 238 75.91 -4.48 -48.80
CA GLN A 238 76.93 -5.07 -49.67
C GLN A 238 77.10 -4.30 -51.01
N GLY A 239 76.32 -3.23 -51.25
CA GLY A 239 76.24 -2.56 -52.56
C GLY A 239 75.06 -3.03 -53.42
N GLY A 240 74.91 -2.44 -54.61
CA GLY A 240 73.89 -2.77 -55.59
C GLY A 240 73.68 -1.65 -56.61
N GLY A 241 73.41 -2.02 -57.87
CA GLY A 241 73.30 -1.06 -58.98
C GLY A 241 74.64 -0.40 -59.28
N PRO A 242 74.70 0.95 -59.40
CA PRO A 242 75.95 1.68 -59.63
C PRO A 242 76.83 1.80 -58.37
N PHE A 243 76.33 1.43 -57.18
CA PHE A 243 77.02 1.64 -55.91
C PHE A 243 77.71 0.38 -55.39
N ASN A 244 79.00 0.50 -55.07
CA ASN A 244 79.75 -0.53 -54.37
C ASN A 244 79.46 -0.55 -52.86
N LYS A 245 80.06 -1.49 -52.13
CA LYS A 245 79.87 -1.69 -50.68
C LYS A 245 80.26 -0.49 -49.82
N GLU A 246 81.33 0.21 -50.15
CA GLU A 246 81.79 1.39 -49.41
C GLU A 246 80.84 2.57 -49.63
N GLU A 247 80.47 2.83 -50.88
CA GLU A 247 79.52 3.86 -51.29
C GLU A 247 78.12 3.63 -50.68
N ALA A 248 77.67 2.38 -50.64
CA ALA A 248 76.42 2.00 -49.99
C ALA A 248 76.45 2.22 -48.47
N ASN A 249 77.60 1.99 -47.82
CA ASN A 249 77.77 2.37 -46.42
C ASN A 249 77.84 3.89 -46.23
N MET A 250 78.43 4.66 -47.15
CA MET A 250 78.39 6.13 -47.12
C MET A 250 76.96 6.67 -47.25
N ILE A 251 76.18 6.20 -48.22
CA ILE A 251 74.79 6.65 -48.43
C ILE A 251 73.91 6.32 -47.22
N ASN A 252 74.00 5.09 -46.71
CA ASN A 252 73.19 4.66 -45.57
C ASN A 252 73.64 5.32 -44.25
N ILE A 253 74.92 5.24 -43.88
CA ILE A 253 75.38 5.69 -42.57
C ILE A 253 75.55 7.21 -42.54
N ASN A 254 76.30 7.77 -43.50
CA ASN A 254 76.60 9.20 -43.54
C ASN A 254 75.46 10.03 -44.14
N GLY A 255 74.48 9.40 -44.78
CA GLY A 255 73.26 10.03 -45.31
C GLY A 255 72.02 9.71 -44.46
N VAL A 256 71.44 8.53 -44.66
CA VAL A 256 70.13 8.12 -44.11
C VAL A 256 70.11 8.06 -42.58
N ASP A 257 70.99 7.27 -41.98
CA ASP A 257 71.03 7.05 -40.53
C ASP A 257 71.39 8.36 -39.80
N TYR A 258 72.24 9.18 -40.41
CA TYR A 258 72.53 10.55 -39.98
C TYR A 258 71.25 11.41 -39.98
N PHE A 259 70.45 11.39 -41.06
CA PHE A 259 69.19 12.12 -41.14
C PHE A 259 68.18 11.63 -40.08
N ASN A 260 67.95 10.32 -39.96
CA ASN A 260 67.07 9.73 -38.96
C ASN A 260 67.45 10.16 -37.54
N ASN A 261 68.70 9.92 -37.13
CA ASN A 261 69.13 10.10 -35.74
C ASN A 261 69.44 11.56 -35.37
N ASN A 262 69.99 12.37 -36.28
CA ASN A 262 70.36 13.76 -35.98
C ASN A 262 69.28 14.79 -36.35
N VAL A 263 68.31 14.41 -37.19
CA VAL A 263 67.20 15.31 -37.59
C VAL A 263 65.90 14.83 -37.00
N ILE A 264 65.33 13.73 -37.49
CA ILE A 264 63.95 13.33 -37.15
C ILE A 264 63.84 13.06 -35.64
N LYS A 265 64.69 12.18 -35.10
CA LYS A 265 64.72 11.77 -33.68
C LYS A 265 64.98 12.96 -32.74
N LYS A 266 65.94 13.84 -33.08
CA LYS A 266 66.24 15.07 -32.32
C LYS A 266 65.17 16.16 -32.45
N VAL A 267 64.33 16.13 -33.48
CA VAL A 267 63.17 17.02 -33.61
C VAL A 267 61.99 16.49 -32.81
N VAL A 268 61.67 15.19 -32.94
CA VAL A 268 60.61 14.52 -32.17
C VAL A 268 60.87 14.65 -30.67
N ASN A 269 62.07 14.32 -30.19
CA ASN A 269 62.43 14.42 -28.76
C ASN A 269 62.39 15.86 -28.21
N LYS A 270 62.29 16.90 -29.05
CA LYS A 270 62.09 18.30 -28.63
C LYS A 270 60.62 18.72 -28.62
N GLN A 271 59.71 17.95 -29.19
CA GLN A 271 58.27 18.15 -29.08
C GLN A 271 57.72 17.33 -27.90
N ARG A 272 57.67 17.94 -26.71
CA ARG A 272 57.07 17.32 -25.51
C ARG A 272 55.63 16.85 -25.81
N GLY A 273 55.29 15.63 -25.40
CA GLY A 273 53.94 15.03 -25.56
C GLY A 273 53.94 13.75 -26.40
N ARG A 274 52.75 13.32 -26.85
CA ARG A 274 52.54 12.07 -27.62
C ARG A 274 52.99 12.17 -29.09
N ILE A 275 54.26 12.53 -29.33
CA ILE A 275 54.91 12.45 -30.65
C ILE A 275 56.11 11.51 -30.52
N LEU A 276 56.18 10.47 -31.35
CA LEU A 276 57.13 9.37 -31.21
C LEU A 276 57.82 9.08 -32.54
N PHE A 277 59.08 8.65 -32.49
CA PHE A 277 59.89 8.32 -33.67
C PHE A 277 59.98 6.81 -33.84
N VAL A 278 59.47 6.29 -34.95
CA VAL A 278 59.59 4.86 -35.31
C VAL A 278 60.88 4.67 -36.10
N ASP A 279 61.91 4.12 -35.45
CA ASP A 279 63.22 3.91 -36.06
C ASP A 279 63.24 2.60 -36.86
N VAL A 280 63.16 2.71 -38.19
CA VAL A 280 63.16 1.55 -39.09
C VAL A 280 64.56 1.12 -39.53
N SER A 281 65.61 1.93 -39.31
CA SER A 281 66.91 1.72 -39.98
C SER A 281 67.57 0.38 -39.63
N GLU A 282 67.37 -0.10 -38.40
CA GLU A 282 67.92 -1.36 -37.90
C GLU A 282 67.38 -2.57 -38.68
N ARG A 283 66.06 -2.63 -38.88
CA ARG A 283 65.38 -3.72 -39.59
C ARG A 283 65.73 -3.78 -41.08
N PHE A 284 66.31 -2.70 -41.63
CA PHE A 284 66.73 -2.58 -43.03
C PHE A 284 68.26 -2.69 -43.22
N LYS A 285 69.04 -3.05 -42.19
CA LYS A 285 70.51 -3.22 -42.31
C LYS A 285 70.93 -4.35 -43.25
N THR A 286 70.20 -5.46 -43.27
CA THR A 286 70.55 -6.73 -43.95
C THR A 286 69.46 -7.20 -44.92
N HIS A 287 68.48 -6.35 -45.21
CA HIS A 287 67.20 -6.77 -45.75
C HIS A 287 67.17 -6.81 -47.29
N GLU A 288 66.55 -7.85 -47.85
CA GLU A 288 66.18 -7.98 -49.27
C GLU A 288 65.13 -6.95 -49.75
N ALA A 289 65.01 -5.78 -49.12
CA ALA A 289 63.93 -4.83 -49.34
C ALA A 289 63.88 -4.27 -50.77
N TYR A 290 64.98 -4.39 -51.51
CA TYR A 290 65.14 -3.85 -52.86
C TYR A 290 65.84 -4.79 -53.87
N THR A 291 66.51 -5.87 -53.40
CA THR A 291 67.58 -6.54 -54.19
C THR A 291 67.50 -8.08 -54.18
N ALA A 292 66.32 -8.66 -54.41
CA ALA A 292 66.16 -10.12 -54.58
C ALA A 292 65.10 -10.52 -55.63
N ASP A 293 64.46 -9.55 -56.28
CA ASP A 293 63.38 -9.78 -57.24
C ASP A 293 63.87 -9.48 -58.67
N PRO A 294 63.81 -10.45 -59.62
CA PRO A 294 64.24 -10.26 -61.01
C PRO A 294 63.51 -9.15 -61.76
N TYR A 295 62.28 -8.78 -61.38
CA TYR A 295 61.56 -7.65 -61.98
C TYR A 295 62.01 -6.30 -61.41
N ILE A 296 62.31 -6.24 -60.10
CA ILE A 296 62.64 -4.97 -59.43
C ILE A 296 64.08 -4.53 -59.74
N ASN A 297 65.02 -5.46 -59.90
CA ASN A 297 66.42 -5.13 -60.18
C ASN A 297 66.60 -4.29 -61.47
N PRO A 298 65.94 -4.58 -62.60
CA PRO A 298 65.87 -3.66 -63.73
C PRO A 298 65.21 -2.32 -63.36
N ILE A 299 64.03 -2.33 -62.74
CA ILE A 299 63.19 -1.13 -62.50
C ILE A 299 63.88 -0.07 -61.64
N ILE A 300 64.76 -0.43 -60.70
CA ILE A 300 65.52 0.56 -59.90
C ILE A 300 66.58 1.29 -60.77
N TRP A 301 67.07 0.66 -61.83
CA TRP A 301 68.25 1.13 -62.59
C TRP A 301 68.03 1.38 -64.09
N THR A 302 66.81 1.16 -64.61
CA THR A 302 66.40 1.51 -65.98
C THR A 302 65.25 2.53 -65.98
N PRO A 303 65.11 3.39 -67.00
CA PRO A 303 63.89 4.19 -67.17
C PRO A 303 62.64 3.30 -67.21
N GLN A 304 61.56 3.71 -66.54
CA GLN A 304 60.27 3.01 -66.67
C GLN A 304 59.65 3.24 -68.04
N ASN A 305 59.22 2.15 -68.68
CA ASN A 305 58.58 2.16 -69.99
C ASN A 305 57.15 2.76 -69.95
N GLN A 306 56.71 3.29 -71.09
CA GLN A 306 55.33 3.59 -71.51
C GLN A 306 54.66 4.94 -71.14
N ASP A 307 55.29 5.85 -70.37
CA ASP A 307 54.81 7.26 -70.30
C ASP A 307 55.95 8.31 -70.37
N ILE A 308 57.21 7.87 -70.55
CA ILE A 308 58.41 8.74 -70.59
C ILE A 308 59.24 8.57 -71.87
N ASP A 309 58.97 7.53 -72.67
CA ASP A 309 59.61 7.29 -73.99
C ASP A 309 59.46 8.46 -74.97
N SER A 310 58.45 9.32 -74.76
CA SER A 310 58.24 10.56 -75.52
C SER A 310 59.20 11.70 -75.18
N MET A 311 59.98 11.62 -74.10
CA MET A 311 60.83 12.72 -73.61
C MET A 311 62.31 12.36 -73.39
N LYS A 312 62.69 11.07 -73.32
CA LYS A 312 64.07 10.60 -73.09
C LYS A 312 64.76 11.13 -71.79
N ILE A 313 64.03 11.75 -70.87
CA ILE A 313 64.55 12.19 -69.57
C ILE A 313 64.20 11.14 -68.51
N PRO A 314 65.16 10.47 -67.88
CA PRO A 314 64.89 9.43 -66.89
C PRO A 314 64.14 9.95 -65.65
N SER A 315 63.19 9.15 -65.17
CA SER A 315 62.43 9.44 -63.96
C SER A 315 63.28 9.19 -62.70
N ALA A 316 63.25 10.14 -61.77
CA ALA A 316 63.76 9.93 -60.42
C ALA A 316 62.71 9.19 -59.58
N TYR A 317 62.54 7.89 -59.81
CA TYR A 317 61.70 7.07 -58.94
C TYR A 317 62.26 7.10 -57.51
N SER A 318 61.39 7.33 -56.53
CA SER A 318 61.79 7.12 -55.13
C SER A 318 62.01 5.62 -54.96
N ILE A 319 63.16 5.21 -54.41
CA ILE A 319 63.39 3.79 -54.11
C ILE A 319 62.33 3.37 -53.08
N HIS A 320 61.33 2.61 -53.52
CA HIS A 320 60.29 2.05 -52.69
C HIS A 320 60.64 0.59 -52.37
N PRO A 321 60.49 0.12 -51.12
CA PRO A 321 60.70 -1.26 -50.78
C PRO A 321 59.65 -2.16 -51.44
N ASN A 322 60.08 -3.37 -51.81
CA ASN A 322 59.23 -4.46 -52.30
C ASN A 322 58.20 -4.91 -51.25
N GLU A 323 57.41 -5.95 -51.54
CA GLU A 323 56.40 -6.43 -50.59
C GLU A 323 57.01 -6.87 -49.24
N LYS A 324 58.18 -7.52 -49.23
CA LYS A 324 58.86 -7.92 -47.98
C LYS A 324 59.22 -6.68 -47.13
N GLY A 325 59.84 -5.66 -47.72
CA GLY A 325 60.17 -4.42 -47.02
C GLY A 325 58.95 -3.57 -46.65
N THR A 326 57.87 -3.60 -47.46
CA THR A 326 56.58 -2.98 -47.14
C THR A 326 55.92 -3.63 -45.92
N ASN A 327 56.00 -4.96 -45.82
CA ASN A 327 55.55 -5.71 -44.63
C ASN A 327 56.42 -5.38 -43.40
N MET A 328 57.74 -5.26 -43.56
CA MET A 328 58.66 -4.87 -42.49
C MET A 328 58.36 -3.46 -41.97
N TYR A 329 58.05 -2.51 -42.85
CA TYR A 329 57.59 -1.16 -42.49
C TYR A 329 56.33 -1.19 -41.62
N ALA A 330 55.31 -1.93 -42.06
CA ALA A 330 54.07 -2.09 -41.30
C ALA A 330 54.33 -2.69 -39.93
N LYS A 331 55.19 -3.72 -39.85
CA LYS A 331 55.59 -4.37 -38.59
C LYS A 331 56.31 -3.41 -37.64
N CYS A 332 57.24 -2.57 -38.11
CA CYS A 332 57.93 -1.60 -37.23
C CYS A 332 56.97 -0.61 -36.57
N VAL A 333 55.96 -0.13 -37.32
CA VAL A 333 54.96 0.81 -36.81
C VAL A 333 53.93 0.09 -35.94
N GLN A 334 53.57 -1.15 -36.28
CA GLN A 334 52.72 -2.02 -35.46
C GLN A 334 53.35 -2.29 -34.08
N GLU A 335 54.60 -2.75 -34.05
CA GLU A 335 55.34 -3.00 -32.81
C GLU A 335 55.38 -1.74 -31.91
N GLN A 336 55.45 -0.55 -32.50
CA GLN A 336 55.38 0.71 -31.75
C GLN A 336 53.96 1.05 -31.26
N ILE A 337 52.91 0.75 -32.03
CA ILE A 337 51.50 0.91 -31.60
C ILE A 337 51.21 -0.03 -30.44
N ASP A 338 51.51 -1.32 -30.59
CA ASP A 338 51.28 -2.36 -29.59
C ASP A 338 52.03 -2.06 -28.29
N ALA A 339 53.29 -1.57 -28.38
CA ALA A 339 54.09 -1.16 -27.22
C ALA A 339 53.60 0.12 -26.52
N ILE A 340 52.75 0.93 -27.15
CA ILE A 340 52.06 2.06 -26.50
C ILE A 340 50.78 1.54 -25.82
N ASP A 341 50.01 0.71 -26.53
CA ASP A 341 48.72 0.20 -26.06
C ASP A 341 48.82 -0.77 -24.88
N ASN A 342 49.95 -1.48 -24.79
CA ASN A 342 50.31 -2.34 -23.64
C ASN A 342 50.97 -1.56 -22.49
N LYS A 343 51.23 -0.25 -22.64
CA LYS A 343 51.76 0.64 -21.59
C LYS A 343 50.75 1.62 -21.00
N PHE A 344 49.53 1.65 -21.55
CA PHE A 344 48.43 2.51 -21.08
C PHE A 344 47.20 1.65 -20.77
N THR A 345 47.21 1.05 -19.58
CA THR A 345 46.09 0.27 -19.02
C THR A 345 45.58 0.85 -17.70
N GLY A 346 46.46 1.43 -16.89
CA GLY A 346 46.11 2.15 -15.66
C GLY A 346 47.30 2.92 -15.09
N GLY A 347 47.15 3.44 -13.87
CA GLY A 347 48.20 4.13 -13.13
C GLY A 347 47.69 4.75 -11.83
N GLU A 348 48.42 5.72 -11.30
CA GLU A 348 48.03 6.49 -10.12
C GLU A 348 48.14 8.00 -10.42
N TYR A 349 47.35 8.82 -9.72
CA TYR A 349 47.36 10.28 -9.81
C TYR A 349 46.84 10.86 -8.48
N GLU A 350 47.67 11.58 -7.71
CA GLU A 350 47.26 12.21 -6.44
C GLU A 350 46.55 11.22 -5.47
N GLY A 351 47.09 10.01 -5.34
CA GLY A 351 46.51 8.92 -4.53
C GLY A 351 45.33 8.18 -5.17
N LEU A 352 44.79 8.65 -6.30
CA LEU A 352 43.76 7.96 -7.07
C LEU A 352 44.40 6.92 -8.00
N LYS A 353 44.21 5.63 -7.72
CA LYS A 353 44.50 4.55 -8.68
C LYS A 353 43.38 4.49 -9.71
N TRP A 354 43.74 4.32 -10.97
CA TRP A 354 42.81 4.45 -12.10
C TRP A 354 43.11 3.47 -13.23
N SER A 355 42.08 3.05 -13.96
CA SER A 355 42.20 2.22 -15.17
C SER A 355 41.64 2.93 -16.41
N LEU A 356 41.99 2.44 -17.60
CA LEU A 356 41.31 2.76 -18.85
C LEU A 356 40.18 1.76 -19.10
N ASN A 357 38.97 2.27 -19.27
CA ASN A 357 37.79 1.48 -19.61
C ASN A 357 37.97 0.69 -20.92
N SER A 358 37.13 -0.32 -21.14
CA SER A 358 37.12 -1.19 -22.35
C SER A 358 37.25 -0.43 -23.68
N ASN A 359 36.62 0.74 -23.79
CA ASN A 359 36.68 1.62 -24.96
C ASN A 359 38.02 2.38 -25.17
N LYS A 360 38.98 2.27 -24.24
CA LYS A 360 40.26 3.01 -24.12
C LYS A 360 40.18 4.53 -24.32
N ARG A 361 39.02 5.15 -24.02
CA ARG A 361 38.72 6.58 -24.23
C ARG A 361 38.33 7.32 -22.95
N THR A 362 37.85 6.61 -21.93
CA THR A 362 37.55 7.15 -20.60
C THR A 362 38.23 6.36 -19.49
N ILE A 363 38.34 6.97 -18.32
CA ILE A 363 39.01 6.41 -17.13
C ILE A 363 37.98 6.10 -16.04
N SER A 364 38.23 5.04 -15.28
CA SER A 364 37.59 4.74 -14.00
C SER A 364 38.57 4.96 -12.86
N ILE A 365 38.09 5.45 -11.72
CA ILE A 365 38.84 5.46 -10.46
C ILE A 365 38.62 4.11 -9.79
N GLU A 366 39.69 3.34 -9.61
CA GLU A 366 39.64 1.97 -9.06
C GLU A 366 39.74 1.97 -7.52
N LYS A 367 40.66 2.77 -6.96
CA LYS A 367 40.85 2.87 -5.50
C LYS A 367 41.59 4.16 -5.13
N TYR A 368 41.19 4.80 -4.04
CA TYR A 368 41.97 5.82 -3.36
C TYR A 368 42.93 5.17 -2.37
N VAL A 369 44.19 5.61 -2.38
CA VAL A 369 45.26 5.16 -1.47
C VAL A 369 46.04 6.33 -0.86
N GLY A 370 45.54 7.55 -1.02
CA GLY A 370 46.09 8.73 -0.35
C GLY A 370 45.57 8.87 1.09
N ASP A 371 46.14 9.83 1.80
CA ASP A 371 45.86 10.17 3.19
C ASP A 371 45.18 11.55 3.35
N GLY A 372 44.89 12.22 2.23
CA GLY A 372 44.39 13.60 2.18
C GLY A 372 42.94 13.74 2.62
N THR A 373 42.67 14.73 3.46
CA THR A 373 41.34 15.02 4.02
C THR A 373 40.37 15.66 3.02
N ILE A 374 40.86 16.28 1.94
CA ILE A 374 40.02 16.76 0.83
C ILE A 374 40.56 16.26 -0.51
N VAL A 375 39.72 15.54 -1.25
CA VAL A 375 40.07 14.90 -2.52
C VAL A 375 39.31 15.56 -3.66
N ARG A 376 40.00 15.86 -4.77
CA ARG A 376 39.39 16.43 -5.98
C ARG A 376 39.58 15.46 -7.13
N VAL A 377 38.56 14.70 -7.48
CA VAL A 377 38.64 13.77 -8.62
C VAL A 377 38.68 14.61 -9.91
N PRO A 378 39.75 14.56 -10.71
CA PRO A 378 39.91 15.50 -11.82
C PRO A 378 39.03 15.09 -13.02
N GLN A 379 38.46 16.09 -13.71
CA GLN A 379 37.72 15.93 -14.96
C GLN A 379 38.47 15.07 -16.01
N ARG A 380 39.82 15.09 -15.97
CA ARG A 380 40.70 14.28 -16.82
C ARG A 380 41.97 13.85 -16.09
N ILE A 381 42.38 12.58 -16.27
CA ILE A 381 43.73 12.08 -15.95
C ILE A 381 44.43 11.73 -17.27
N ASN A 382 45.69 12.16 -17.43
CA ASN A 382 46.49 11.93 -18.65
C ASN A 382 45.79 12.29 -19.98
N GLY A 383 44.84 13.23 -19.93
CA GLY A 383 44.02 13.68 -21.06
C GLY A 383 42.74 12.88 -21.32
N TYR A 384 42.57 11.69 -20.76
CA TYR A 384 41.31 10.93 -20.84
C TYR A 384 40.29 11.47 -19.84
N LYS A 385 38.99 11.39 -20.17
CA LYS A 385 37.90 11.86 -19.29
C LYS A 385 37.66 10.81 -18.20
N VAL A 386 37.67 11.20 -16.92
CA VAL A 386 37.26 10.31 -15.82
C VAL A 386 35.73 10.21 -15.84
N THR A 387 35.17 9.01 -15.96
CA THR A 387 33.70 8.82 -16.08
C THR A 387 33.08 7.90 -15.06
N HIS A 388 33.83 7.08 -14.34
CA HIS A 388 33.23 6.19 -13.34
C HIS A 388 34.06 6.20 -12.06
N ILE A 389 33.38 6.02 -10.93
CA ILE A 389 33.99 5.58 -9.68
C ILE A 389 33.64 4.09 -9.56
N LYS A 390 34.63 3.20 -9.51
CA LYS A 390 34.40 1.75 -9.36
C LYS A 390 33.96 1.41 -7.94
N SER A 391 33.45 0.19 -7.80
CA SER A 391 32.99 -0.38 -6.52
C SER A 391 34.14 -0.36 -5.49
N MET A 392 33.82 -0.06 -4.23
CA MET A 392 34.75 0.10 -3.10
C MET A 392 35.89 1.13 -3.27
N ALA A 393 35.83 2.02 -4.27
CA ALA A 393 36.97 2.90 -4.58
C ALA A 393 37.41 3.85 -3.45
N PHE A 394 36.51 4.24 -2.54
CA PHE A 394 36.79 5.03 -1.33
C PHE A 394 36.25 4.32 -0.06
N PHE A 395 36.14 2.98 -0.08
CA PHE A 395 35.62 2.20 1.05
C PHE A 395 36.40 2.46 2.36
N ARG A 396 35.67 2.63 3.48
CA ARG A 396 36.16 2.97 4.83
C ARG A 396 37.20 4.11 4.85
N CYS A 397 37.08 5.11 3.97
CA CYS A 397 37.97 6.29 3.92
C CYS A 397 37.62 7.33 5.00
N THR A 398 37.59 6.93 6.27
CA THR A 398 37.11 7.73 7.42
C THR A 398 37.79 9.09 7.62
N LYS A 399 39.04 9.26 7.14
CA LYS A 399 39.79 10.53 7.16
C LYS A 399 39.29 11.58 6.15
N LEU A 400 38.50 11.17 5.15
CA LEU A 400 37.99 12.04 4.10
C LEU A 400 36.94 12.98 4.69
N ARG A 401 37.19 14.29 4.66
CA ARG A 401 36.26 15.34 5.08
C ARG A 401 35.46 15.94 3.92
N ARG A 402 35.97 15.84 2.69
CA ARG A 402 35.28 16.33 1.49
C ARG A 402 35.80 15.70 0.21
N ILE A 403 34.90 15.34 -0.71
CA ILE A 403 35.27 14.97 -2.08
C ILE A 403 34.54 15.80 -3.13
N VAL A 404 35.31 16.30 -4.10
CA VAL A 404 34.77 17.02 -5.26
C VAL A 404 34.75 16.06 -6.45
N LEU A 405 33.55 15.58 -6.80
CA LEU A 405 33.32 14.75 -7.97
C LEU A 405 33.05 15.60 -9.23
N PRO A 406 33.64 15.26 -10.38
CA PRO A 406 33.52 16.07 -11.59
C PRO A 406 32.24 15.77 -12.36
N ASP A 407 31.75 16.77 -13.09
CA ASP A 407 30.61 16.73 -14.01
C ASP A 407 30.81 15.76 -15.22
N SER A 408 31.95 15.07 -15.23
CA SER A 408 32.31 13.99 -16.13
C SER A 408 31.83 12.60 -15.69
N ILE A 409 31.56 12.37 -14.40
CA ILE A 409 31.12 11.07 -13.85
C ILE A 409 29.74 10.68 -14.41
N LYS A 410 29.57 9.37 -14.61
CA LYS A 410 28.41 8.68 -15.18
C LYS A 410 27.91 7.54 -14.31
N SER A 411 28.80 6.80 -13.65
CA SER A 411 28.42 5.80 -12.66
C SER A 411 29.26 5.89 -11.38
N ILE A 412 28.63 5.46 -10.29
CA ILE A 412 29.24 5.25 -8.98
C ILE A 412 28.94 3.78 -8.62
N GLY A 413 29.99 3.00 -8.38
CA GLY A 413 29.93 1.57 -8.11
C GLY A 413 29.52 1.20 -6.67
N ASP A 414 29.40 -0.09 -6.44
CA ASP A 414 28.91 -0.70 -5.21
C ASP A 414 29.83 -0.38 -4.03
N ALA A 415 29.27 0.03 -2.90
CA ALA A 415 30.01 0.44 -1.71
C ALA A 415 31.12 1.51 -1.97
N ALA A 416 31.02 2.28 -3.07
CA ALA A 416 32.11 3.15 -3.54
C ALA A 416 32.56 4.21 -2.52
N PHE A 417 31.68 4.68 -1.64
CA PHE A 417 31.96 5.58 -0.52
C PHE A 417 31.48 5.00 0.83
N CYS A 418 31.19 3.69 0.91
CA CYS A 418 30.72 3.07 2.14
C CYS A 418 31.73 3.27 3.28
N GLY A 419 31.30 3.78 4.44
CA GLY A 419 32.17 4.16 5.56
C GLY A 419 33.00 5.43 5.32
N CYS A 420 32.54 6.36 4.47
CA CYS A 420 33.09 7.72 4.38
C CYS A 420 32.41 8.66 5.40
N GLU A 421 32.39 8.26 6.67
CA GLU A 421 31.66 8.91 7.77
C GLU A 421 31.77 10.44 7.79
N ASN A 422 32.99 10.98 7.62
CA ASN A 422 33.27 12.41 7.75
C ASN A 422 33.10 13.23 6.46
N ALA A 423 32.71 12.63 5.32
CA ALA A 423 32.86 13.26 4.01
C ALA A 423 31.63 14.05 3.50
N ASP A 424 31.83 15.34 3.17
CA ASP A 424 30.97 16.04 2.19
C ASP A 424 31.13 15.39 0.81
N ILE A 425 30.07 14.72 0.31
CA ILE A 425 30.03 14.09 -1.02
C ILE A 425 28.83 14.61 -1.81
N ASN A 426 29.09 15.44 -2.82
CA ASN A 426 28.07 15.96 -3.72
C ASN A 426 27.96 15.11 -5.01
N ILE A 427 26.79 14.51 -5.28
CA ILE A 427 26.53 13.69 -6.48
C ILE A 427 26.43 14.59 -7.74
N PRO A 428 27.25 14.38 -8.79
CA PRO A 428 27.16 15.17 -10.02
C PRO A 428 25.84 14.97 -10.78
N ARG A 429 25.28 16.07 -11.31
CA ARG A 429 23.98 16.12 -12.05
C ARG A 429 23.90 15.26 -13.33
N ARG A 430 24.95 14.52 -13.67
CA ARG A 430 25.10 13.71 -14.89
C ARG A 430 25.35 12.23 -14.63
N VAL A 431 25.38 11.82 -13.36
CA VAL A 431 25.36 10.41 -12.95
C VAL A 431 24.05 9.77 -13.44
N GLU A 432 24.17 8.66 -14.13
CA GLU A 432 23.07 7.86 -14.67
C GLU A 432 22.85 6.58 -13.84
N ILE A 433 23.89 6.10 -13.15
CA ILE A 433 23.87 4.88 -12.34
C ILE A 433 24.52 5.15 -10.98
N ILE A 434 23.81 4.83 -9.90
CA ILE A 434 24.35 4.70 -8.55
C ILE A 434 24.04 3.26 -8.13
N ARG A 435 25.05 2.52 -7.64
CA ARG A 435 24.96 1.10 -7.31
C ARG A 435 24.75 0.85 -5.80
N ASP A 436 24.74 -0.42 -5.40
CA ASP A 436 24.33 -0.89 -4.07
C ASP A 436 25.28 -0.39 -2.97
N SER A 437 24.72 0.01 -1.82
CA SER A 437 25.43 0.53 -0.64
C SER A 437 26.41 1.68 -0.93
N ALA A 438 26.29 2.37 -2.07
CA ALA A 438 27.30 3.29 -2.58
C ALA A 438 27.70 4.41 -1.60
N PHE A 439 26.80 4.80 -0.69
CA PHE A 439 27.02 5.80 0.36
C PHE A 439 26.65 5.30 1.77
N ARG A 440 26.57 3.97 2.02
CA ARG A 440 26.25 3.44 3.36
C ARG A 440 27.22 4.00 4.42
N GLY A 441 26.72 4.47 5.56
CA GLY A 441 27.54 5.04 6.62
C GLY A 441 28.23 6.37 6.26
N CYS A 442 27.75 7.12 5.27
CA CYS A 442 28.26 8.47 4.97
C CYS A 442 27.67 9.51 5.93
N GLY A 443 28.00 9.42 7.21
CA GLY A 443 27.43 10.20 8.31
C GLY A 443 27.39 11.72 8.10
N ALA A 444 28.33 12.32 7.35
CA ALA A 444 28.38 13.76 7.06
C ALA A 444 27.48 14.22 5.89
N LEU A 445 26.79 13.31 5.20
CA LEU A 445 25.76 13.70 4.23
C LEU A 445 24.58 14.34 4.95
N THR A 446 24.24 15.57 4.56
CA THR A 446 23.14 16.37 5.17
C THR A 446 22.06 16.77 4.17
N ASP A 447 22.45 17.03 2.92
CA ASP A 447 21.55 17.39 1.81
C ASP A 447 21.93 16.58 0.58
N ILE A 448 20.94 15.94 -0.08
CA ILE A 448 21.22 15.22 -1.33
C ILE A 448 20.16 15.46 -2.42
N VAL A 449 20.65 15.68 -3.65
CA VAL A 449 19.83 15.84 -4.85
C VAL A 449 20.12 14.69 -5.80
N ILE A 450 19.20 13.73 -5.83
CA ILE A 450 19.30 12.55 -6.70
C ILE A 450 19.07 13.00 -8.15
N PRO A 451 20.04 12.79 -9.08
CA PRO A 451 19.95 13.34 -10.44
C PRO A 451 18.69 12.91 -11.20
N THR A 452 18.15 13.80 -12.04
CA THR A 452 16.93 13.54 -12.85
C THR A 452 17.08 12.44 -13.91
N THR A 453 18.30 11.95 -14.11
CA THR A 453 18.66 10.77 -14.91
C THR A 453 18.42 9.44 -14.18
N VAL A 454 18.43 9.43 -12.84
CA VAL A 454 18.23 8.22 -12.02
C VAL A 454 16.78 7.72 -12.13
N ARG A 455 16.60 6.39 -12.14
CA ARG A 455 15.30 5.71 -12.20
C ARG A 455 15.07 4.71 -11.07
N TYR A 456 16.14 4.24 -10.45
CA TYR A 456 16.17 3.27 -9.36
C TYR A 456 17.13 3.81 -8.29
N ILE A 457 16.77 3.75 -7.01
CA ILE A 457 17.73 3.88 -5.92
C ILE A 457 18.03 2.46 -5.46
N SER A 458 19.31 2.08 -5.59
CA SER A 458 19.85 0.74 -5.34
C SER A 458 19.76 0.30 -3.88
N LYS A 459 19.91 -1.01 -3.61
CA LYS A 459 19.89 -1.61 -2.26
C LYS A 459 20.81 -0.84 -1.32
N GLY A 460 20.32 -0.51 -0.12
CA GLY A 460 21.14 0.05 0.97
C GLY A 460 21.87 1.35 0.65
N CYS A 461 21.51 2.05 -0.45
CA CYS A 461 22.35 3.08 -1.08
C CYS A 461 22.80 4.19 -0.12
N PHE A 462 21.95 4.57 0.84
CA PHE A 462 22.19 5.59 1.86
C PHE A 462 21.95 5.07 3.30
N TRP A 463 21.94 3.75 3.52
CA TRP A 463 21.75 3.14 4.86
C TRP A 463 22.75 3.72 5.89
N HIS A 464 22.30 4.10 7.10
CA HIS A 464 23.10 4.84 8.10
C HIS A 464 23.72 6.15 7.58
N CYS A 465 23.05 6.90 6.72
CA CYS A 465 23.37 8.32 6.49
C CYS A 465 22.70 9.16 7.59
N GLU A 466 23.16 9.02 8.83
CA GLU A 466 22.40 9.42 10.02
C GLU A 466 22.04 10.93 10.09
N ASN A 467 22.91 11.82 9.57
CA ASN A 467 22.63 13.27 9.50
C ASN A 467 21.91 13.71 8.22
N LEU A 468 21.51 12.78 7.33
CA LEU A 468 20.88 13.09 6.05
C LEU A 468 19.50 13.71 6.29
N ARG A 469 19.40 15.01 6.10
CA ARG A 469 18.23 15.79 6.55
C ARG A 469 17.18 16.00 5.47
N ARG A 470 17.60 16.14 4.20
CA ARG A 470 16.70 16.40 3.07
C ARG A 470 17.15 15.61 1.83
N VAL A 471 16.18 14.89 1.24
CA VAL A 471 16.39 14.06 0.05
C VAL A 471 15.48 14.56 -1.08
N SER A 472 16.09 15.10 -2.14
CA SER A 472 15.36 15.50 -3.35
C SER A 472 15.34 14.36 -4.37
N LEU A 473 14.23 13.62 -4.39
CA LEU A 473 13.96 12.55 -5.36
C LEU A 473 13.46 13.11 -6.72
N PRO A 474 13.82 12.50 -7.87
CA PRO A 474 13.37 12.98 -9.17
C PRO A 474 11.96 12.43 -9.53
N TYR A 475 11.09 13.27 -10.12
CA TYR A 475 9.72 12.93 -10.58
C TYR A 475 9.59 11.82 -11.64
N SER A 476 10.66 11.08 -11.89
CA SER A 476 10.72 9.94 -12.82
C SER A 476 11.32 8.68 -12.17
N LEU A 477 11.57 8.72 -10.86
CA LEU A 477 11.97 7.59 -10.05
C LEU A 477 10.87 6.50 -10.08
N LYS A 478 11.28 5.24 -10.20
CA LYS A 478 10.39 4.07 -10.24
C LYS A 478 10.52 3.18 -9.01
N VAL A 479 11.75 3.00 -8.53
CA VAL A 479 12.08 2.01 -7.51
C VAL A 479 12.93 2.67 -6.43
N ILE A 480 12.57 2.41 -5.18
CA ILE A 480 13.42 2.60 -4.01
C ILE A 480 13.63 1.19 -3.44
N ASP A 481 14.82 0.62 -3.62
CA ASP A 481 15.14 -0.76 -3.24
C ASP A 481 15.28 -0.89 -1.70
N ARG A 482 15.39 -2.12 -1.21
CA ARG A 482 15.49 -2.48 0.20
C ARG A 482 16.63 -1.78 0.93
N MET A 483 16.36 -1.35 2.16
CA MET A 483 17.25 -0.59 3.04
C MET A 483 17.79 0.73 2.46
N ALA A 484 17.25 1.24 1.35
CA ALA A 484 17.83 2.39 0.62
C ALA A 484 18.13 3.63 1.47
N PHE A 485 17.29 3.91 2.48
CA PHE A 485 17.42 4.98 3.47
C PHE A 485 17.16 4.48 4.90
N SER A 486 17.35 3.19 5.19
CA SER A 486 17.23 2.70 6.58
C SER A 486 18.18 3.49 7.49
N ASP A 487 17.77 3.71 8.74
CA ASP A 487 18.60 4.30 9.80
C ASP A 487 19.11 5.72 9.47
N CYS A 488 18.38 6.42 8.61
CA CYS A 488 18.62 7.83 8.29
C CYS A 488 17.84 8.73 9.28
N TYR A 489 18.15 8.59 10.57
CA TYR A 489 17.35 9.10 11.69
C TYR A 489 16.96 10.59 11.56
N ASN A 490 17.80 11.44 10.95
CA ASN A 490 17.55 12.88 10.79
C ASN A 490 16.84 13.30 9.48
N ILE A 491 16.37 12.40 8.62
CA ILE A 491 15.54 12.81 7.46
C ILE A 491 14.32 13.55 8.01
N THR A 492 14.18 14.85 7.69
CA THR A 492 13.06 15.68 8.18
C THR A 492 11.97 15.90 7.13
N SER A 493 12.30 15.71 5.84
CA SER A 493 11.34 15.80 4.75
C SER A 493 11.78 15.00 3.54
N ILE A 494 10.89 14.15 3.02
CA ILE A 494 11.03 13.54 1.69
C ILE A 494 9.72 13.68 0.91
N ASN A 495 9.84 13.79 -0.41
CA ASN A 495 8.72 13.76 -1.34
C ASN A 495 8.90 12.53 -2.24
N ILE A 496 8.14 11.47 -1.96
CA ILE A 496 8.13 10.24 -2.75
C ILE A 496 7.21 10.48 -3.97
N PRO A 497 7.73 10.53 -5.20
CA PRO A 497 6.91 10.89 -6.35
C PRO A 497 5.91 9.77 -6.70
N ASN A 498 4.69 10.12 -7.13
CA ASN A 498 3.68 9.17 -7.66
C ASN A 498 4.16 8.34 -8.88
N SER A 499 5.36 8.60 -9.41
CA SER A 499 5.98 7.74 -10.42
C SER A 499 6.55 6.44 -9.81
N VAL A 500 6.87 6.44 -8.52
CA VAL A 500 7.39 5.29 -7.76
C VAL A 500 6.30 4.23 -7.66
N ILE A 501 6.67 3.00 -8.02
CA ILE A 501 5.80 1.82 -8.00
C ILE A 501 6.30 0.76 -7.02
N TYR A 502 7.57 0.81 -6.61
CA TYR A 502 8.15 -0.11 -5.65
C TYR A 502 8.91 0.63 -4.56
N ILE A 503 8.59 0.31 -3.30
CA ILE A 503 9.32 0.71 -2.10
C ILE A 503 9.67 -0.57 -1.34
N GLY A 504 10.97 -0.87 -1.29
CA GLY A 504 11.49 -2.16 -0.86
C GLY A 504 11.56 -2.38 0.64
N TRP A 505 11.98 -3.60 0.99
CA TRP A 505 12.10 -4.09 2.36
C TRP A 505 12.93 -3.16 3.26
N HIS A 506 12.38 -2.67 4.37
CA HIS A 506 12.99 -1.64 5.24
C HIS A 506 13.53 -0.39 4.51
N ALA A 507 12.98 0.01 3.36
CA ALA A 507 13.52 1.12 2.54
C ALA A 507 13.68 2.45 3.30
N PHE A 508 12.84 2.73 4.30
CA PHE A 508 12.91 3.88 5.20
C PHE A 508 12.84 3.46 6.69
N SER A 509 13.22 2.23 7.03
CA SER A 509 13.11 1.77 8.41
C SER A 509 13.87 2.68 9.38
N SER A 510 13.31 2.89 10.57
CA SER A 510 13.89 3.73 11.63
C SER A 510 14.07 5.21 11.24
N CYS A 511 13.41 5.71 10.18
CA CYS A 511 13.44 7.13 9.80
C CYS A 511 12.57 8.00 10.73
N VAL A 512 12.87 8.00 12.03
CA VAL A 512 12.03 8.56 13.12
C VAL A 512 11.61 10.03 12.91
N ASN A 513 12.46 10.89 12.34
CA ASN A 513 12.12 12.30 12.07
C ASN A 513 11.38 12.54 10.73
N MET A 514 11.15 11.51 9.92
CA MET A 514 10.71 11.68 8.53
C MET A 514 9.26 12.12 8.39
N LYS A 515 9.06 13.28 7.76
CA LYS A 515 7.75 13.73 7.28
C LYS A 515 7.64 13.52 5.78
N ILE A 516 6.73 12.64 5.39
CA ILE A 516 6.31 12.49 3.99
C ILE A 516 5.28 13.57 3.69
N TYR A 517 5.45 14.26 2.57
CA TYR A 517 4.46 15.21 2.05
C TYR A 517 3.80 14.62 0.80
N SER A 518 2.63 14.01 0.98
CA SER A 518 1.76 13.69 -0.15
C SER A 518 1.26 14.94 -0.86
N GLY A 519 0.78 14.76 -2.09
CA GLY A 519 0.18 15.82 -2.88
C GLY A 519 1.17 16.50 -3.84
N ASN A 520 0.92 16.28 -5.13
CA ASN A 520 1.55 16.96 -6.25
C ASN A 520 1.29 18.47 -6.20
N LYS A 521 2.16 19.23 -5.48
CA LYS A 521 2.15 20.71 -5.47
C LYS A 521 2.65 21.31 -6.78
N ASN A 522 1.97 20.96 -7.87
CA ASN A 522 2.00 21.68 -9.14
C ASN A 522 1.24 23.02 -9.06
N SER A 523 1.38 23.74 -7.94
CA SER A 523 1.39 25.19 -7.97
C SER A 523 2.84 25.63 -8.19
N ILE A 524 3.29 25.60 -9.46
CA ILE A 524 4.16 26.68 -9.93
C ILE A 524 3.30 27.94 -9.81
N ASN A 525 3.33 28.57 -8.64
CA ASN A 525 2.62 29.80 -8.40
C ASN A 525 3.45 30.95 -8.99
N THR A 526 3.35 31.11 -10.32
CA THR A 526 3.95 32.22 -11.08
C THR A 526 3.45 33.60 -10.64
N SER A 527 2.52 33.66 -9.69
CA SER A 527 2.00 34.85 -9.01
C SER A 527 2.46 34.96 -7.55
N ASN A 528 3.66 34.48 -7.20
CA ASN A 528 4.43 34.99 -6.05
C ASN A 528 5.95 34.98 -6.30
N VAL A 529 6.38 35.55 -7.42
CA VAL A 529 7.79 35.95 -7.62
C VAL A 529 8.01 37.31 -6.97
N THR A 530 8.32 37.31 -5.67
CA THR A 530 8.88 38.45 -4.94
C THR A 530 10.13 37.99 -4.20
N GLN A 531 11.20 38.76 -4.36
CA GLN A 531 12.57 38.45 -3.95
C GLN A 531 12.69 37.96 -2.49
N ASP A 532 13.24 36.76 -2.30
CA ASP A 532 14.55 36.51 -1.65
C ASP A 532 14.78 34.98 -1.51
N ALA A 533 15.98 34.41 -1.67
CA ALA A 533 17.28 34.96 -2.07
C ALA A 533 18.01 34.01 -3.05
N ASN A 534 19.18 34.42 -3.56
CA ASN A 534 19.90 33.68 -4.60
C ASN A 534 20.52 32.36 -4.11
N LEU A 535 20.28 31.26 -4.83
CA LEU A 535 21.26 30.16 -4.91
C LEU A 535 22.33 30.53 -5.96
N GLU A 536 23.25 31.40 -5.56
CA GLU A 536 24.39 31.79 -6.39
C GLU A 536 25.39 30.65 -6.58
N ILE A 537 26.01 30.59 -7.76
CA ILE A 537 27.08 29.65 -8.07
C ILE A 537 28.37 30.19 -7.43
N ILE A 538 28.60 29.87 -6.16
CA ILE A 538 29.85 30.22 -5.48
C ILE A 538 30.99 29.41 -6.11
N SER A 539 31.75 30.12 -6.93
CA SER A 539 33.10 29.76 -7.35
C SER A 539 34.04 30.82 -6.79
N LYS A 540 35.32 30.44 -6.62
CA LYS A 540 36.38 31.14 -5.87
C LYS A 540 36.32 30.97 -4.36
N ASP A 541 37.35 31.36 -3.61
CA ASP A 541 38.82 31.16 -3.70
C ASP A 541 39.36 31.68 -2.34
N GLU A 542 40.60 31.32 -2.01
CA GLU A 542 41.35 31.63 -0.78
C GLU A 542 41.15 33.02 -0.15
N THR A 543 40.99 33.07 1.17
CA THR A 543 41.95 33.76 2.07
C THR A 543 41.78 33.31 3.53
N GLU A 544 42.82 33.47 4.34
CA GLU A 544 42.89 33.10 5.75
C GLU A 544 42.44 34.27 6.65
N GLU A 545 41.92 33.99 7.85
CA GLU A 545 42.52 34.48 9.11
C GLU A 545 41.96 33.70 10.31
N TYR A 546 42.79 33.53 11.35
CA TYR A 546 42.38 33.00 12.67
C TYR A 546 41.87 34.14 13.55
N ASN A 547 41.07 33.79 14.57
CA ASN A 547 41.28 34.26 15.95
C ASN A 547 40.60 33.27 16.91
N ASP A 548 41.21 33.10 18.08
CA ASP A 548 40.63 32.41 19.24
C ASP A 548 39.65 33.35 19.98
N ASP A 549 38.87 32.79 20.91
CA ASP A 549 38.80 33.20 22.33
C ASP A 549 37.49 32.68 23.00
N ASP A 550 37.65 31.90 24.08
CA ASP A 550 36.92 31.96 25.37
C ASP A 550 35.38 31.77 25.48
N LEU A 551 34.79 31.20 26.56
CA LEU A 551 35.25 30.39 27.72
C LEU A 551 34.02 29.82 28.50
N ASP A 552 34.28 29.05 29.58
CA ASP A 552 33.41 28.68 30.74
C ASP A 552 32.16 27.79 30.47
N ASP A 553 31.88 26.67 31.18
CA ASP A 553 31.69 26.36 32.64
C ASP A 553 30.32 26.88 33.19
N GLU A 554 29.64 26.38 34.24
CA GLU A 554 29.77 25.29 35.26
C GLU A 554 28.66 24.19 35.03
N GLU A 555 28.41 23.09 35.75
CA GLU A 555 28.86 22.50 37.05
C GLU A 555 28.80 20.93 36.99
N PHE A 556 28.70 20.20 38.12
CA PHE A 556 28.54 18.73 38.25
C PHE A 556 27.71 18.41 39.52
N VAL A 557 26.99 17.27 39.61
CA VAL A 557 26.42 16.76 40.90
C VAL A 557 26.44 15.23 40.95
N GLU A 558 26.86 14.65 42.08
CA GLU A 558 26.91 13.20 42.34
C GLU A 558 26.05 12.80 43.58
N ASN A 559 25.22 11.74 43.45
CA ASN A 559 25.04 10.56 44.35
C ASN A 559 24.83 10.76 45.90
N PRO A 560 24.70 9.71 46.76
CA PRO A 560 24.51 8.25 46.57
C PRO A 560 23.39 7.61 47.47
N GLU A 561 23.40 6.25 47.57
CA GLU A 561 22.90 5.38 48.68
C GLU A 561 21.37 5.25 48.92
N ASP A 562 20.80 4.12 49.39
CA ASP A 562 21.10 2.66 49.36
C ASP A 562 19.90 1.90 50.01
N GLU A 563 19.63 0.63 49.65
CA GLU A 563 19.07 -0.46 50.52
C GLU A 563 18.66 -1.74 49.72
N GLU A 564 19.27 -2.90 50.03
CA GLU A 564 18.78 -4.27 49.75
C GLU A 564 18.14 -4.86 51.05
N PRO A 565 17.35 -5.97 51.03
CA PRO A 565 17.98 -7.31 51.12
C PRO A 565 17.23 -8.55 50.54
N ASP A 566 18.05 -9.55 50.15
CA ASP A 566 17.99 -11.01 50.39
C ASP A 566 16.79 -11.93 49.98
N ASP A 567 17.11 -12.89 49.09
CA ASP A 567 16.95 -14.37 49.16
C ASP A 567 15.61 -15.11 49.48
N GLU A 568 15.21 -16.07 48.62
CA GLU A 568 15.34 -17.53 48.89
C GLU A 568 15.12 -18.43 47.63
N GLU A 569 15.33 -19.75 47.74
CA GLU A 569 15.67 -20.68 46.64
C GLU A 569 14.56 -21.61 46.04
N TYR A 570 14.75 -21.95 44.74
CA TYR A 570 14.40 -23.19 43.99
C TYR A 570 13.09 -23.99 44.25
N TYR A 571 12.36 -24.31 43.17
CA TYR A 571 12.39 -25.66 42.52
C TYR A 571 11.63 -25.68 41.17
N TYR A 572 12.12 -26.45 40.19
CA TYR A 572 11.41 -26.75 38.92
C TYR A 572 10.66 -28.10 39.01
N ASP A 573 9.42 -28.17 38.54
CA ASP A 573 8.89 -29.37 37.84
C ASP A 573 7.77 -29.01 36.83
N ASP A 574 7.81 -29.71 35.70
CA ASP A 574 7.16 -29.51 34.40
C ASP A 574 5.61 -29.46 34.39
N SER A 575 4.99 -28.39 33.86
CA SER A 575 4.27 -28.41 32.55
C SER A 575 3.20 -27.31 32.32
N GLY A 576 3.37 -26.50 31.26
CA GLY A 576 2.24 -26.04 30.43
C GLY A 576 1.75 -24.58 30.47
N ASP A 577 2.57 -23.58 30.80
CA ASP A 577 2.21 -22.14 30.67
C ASP A 577 2.68 -21.52 29.34
N GLU A 578 1.85 -20.62 28.78
CA GLU A 578 2.28 -19.41 28.04
C GLU A 578 1.20 -18.31 28.26
N GLU A 579 1.45 -17.37 29.19
CA GLU A 579 0.75 -16.07 29.29
C GLU A 579 1.76 -14.92 29.00
N PRO A 580 1.32 -13.67 28.75
CA PRO A 580 1.89 -12.85 27.68
C PRO A 580 3.21 -12.14 28.00
N ASP A 581 4.13 -12.16 27.03
CA ASP A 581 5.34 -11.31 27.01
C ASP A 581 5.01 -9.81 27.06
N ASP A 582 5.82 -9.07 27.81
CA ASP A 582 5.77 -7.61 27.84
C ASP A 582 6.27 -6.98 26.52
N PHE A 583 5.60 -5.90 26.10
CA PHE A 583 5.83 -5.29 24.79
C PHE A 583 6.93 -4.21 24.78
N GLU A 584 7.61 -3.96 25.90
CA GLU A 584 8.75 -3.03 25.95
C GLU A 584 10.08 -3.68 25.52
N ASP A 585 10.27 -5.00 25.71
CA ASP A 585 11.47 -5.70 25.23
C ASP A 585 11.43 -6.03 23.72
N ARG A 586 10.24 -6.25 23.15
CA ARG A 586 10.09 -6.59 21.71
C ARG A 586 10.34 -5.43 20.74
N LEU A 587 10.65 -4.23 21.22
CA LEU A 587 11.25 -3.16 20.40
C LEU A 587 12.79 -3.24 20.35
N ASN A 588 13.42 -4.04 21.20
CA ASN A 588 14.87 -4.24 21.23
C ASN A 588 15.36 -5.48 20.47
N GLU A 589 14.53 -6.52 20.26
CA GLU A 589 15.01 -7.78 19.65
C GLU A 589 15.46 -7.62 18.17
N ASP A 590 14.74 -6.86 17.33
CA ASP A 590 15.20 -6.55 15.97
C ASP A 590 16.16 -5.33 15.90
N ALA A 591 16.16 -4.46 16.92
CA ALA A 591 17.06 -3.31 16.97
C ALA A 591 18.47 -3.66 17.49
N SER A 592 18.60 -4.71 18.30
CA SER A 592 19.87 -5.12 18.93
C SER A 592 20.78 -5.95 18.04
N PHE A 593 20.29 -6.50 16.91
CA PHE A 593 21.12 -7.31 16.00
C PHE A 593 22.27 -6.54 15.31
N TRP A 594 22.30 -5.20 15.41
CA TRP A 594 23.37 -4.35 14.88
C TRP A 594 23.95 -3.34 15.89
N GLY A 595 23.77 -3.57 17.20
CA GLY A 595 24.31 -2.72 18.26
C GLY A 595 25.81 -2.91 18.50
N GLU A 596 26.59 -1.82 18.38
CA GLU A 596 27.94 -1.57 18.92
C GLU A 596 29.06 -2.65 18.85
N ASP A 597 28.96 -3.67 18.00
CA ASP A 597 30.15 -4.29 17.39
C ASP A 597 29.77 -4.99 16.06
N VAL A 598 29.93 -4.30 14.94
CA VAL A 598 29.72 -4.89 13.60
C VAL A 598 30.92 -5.76 13.25
N ASP A 599 30.87 -7.01 13.71
CA ASP A 599 31.82 -8.07 13.35
C ASP A 599 32.07 -8.08 11.82
N ASP A 600 33.35 -8.03 11.43
CA ASP A 600 33.76 -8.04 10.02
C ASP A 600 33.37 -9.36 9.31
N SER A 601 32.88 -10.38 10.03
CA SER A 601 32.33 -11.63 9.49
C SER A 601 31.14 -11.47 8.53
N PHE A 602 30.39 -10.35 8.55
CA PHE A 602 29.35 -10.11 7.52
C PHE A 602 29.95 -9.81 6.12
N TRP A 603 31.29 -9.76 6.01
CA TRP A 603 32.04 -9.70 4.75
C TRP A 603 32.95 -10.92 4.55
N ASP A 604 32.51 -12.10 5.03
CA ASP A 604 33.19 -13.38 4.79
C ASP A 604 33.52 -13.56 3.29
N GLU A 605 34.68 -14.15 2.97
CA GLU A 605 35.47 -13.82 1.75
C GLU A 605 34.84 -14.24 0.38
N ASP A 606 33.59 -14.71 0.36
CA ASP A 606 32.87 -15.17 -0.84
C ASP A 606 32.36 -14.02 -1.72
N THR A 607 33.32 -13.31 -2.30
CA THR A 607 33.13 -12.28 -3.34
C THR A 607 32.48 -12.79 -4.63
N SER A 608 32.10 -14.07 -4.74
CA SER A 608 31.43 -14.64 -5.92
C SER A 608 30.03 -14.07 -6.19
N PHE A 609 29.38 -13.47 -5.19
CA PHE A 609 28.10 -12.76 -5.37
C PHE A 609 28.21 -11.42 -6.12
N TRP A 610 29.42 -10.87 -6.32
CA TRP A 610 29.63 -9.53 -6.89
C TRP A 610 30.39 -9.56 -8.24
N THR A 611 30.01 -10.48 -9.14
CA THR A 611 30.62 -10.55 -10.48
C THR A 611 30.17 -9.40 -11.40
N ASP A 612 31.02 -8.97 -12.35
CA ASP A 612 30.77 -7.88 -13.32
C ASP A 612 29.67 -8.24 -14.37
N ASN A 613 28.47 -8.65 -13.94
CA ASN A 613 27.29 -8.78 -14.82
C ASN A 613 26.73 -7.39 -15.14
N GLU A 614 27.19 -6.78 -16.25
CA GLU A 614 26.70 -5.48 -16.74
C GLU A 614 25.19 -5.45 -17.09
N ASN A 615 24.46 -6.57 -16.95
CA ASN A 615 23.09 -6.80 -17.43
C ASN A 615 22.11 -7.38 -16.39
N GLU A 616 22.44 -7.48 -15.10
CA GLU A 616 21.41 -7.75 -14.07
C GLU A 616 20.61 -6.47 -13.80
N THR A 617 19.64 -6.24 -14.68
CA THR A 617 18.51 -5.33 -14.52
C THR A 617 17.43 -5.97 -13.67
N ILE A 618 16.76 -5.16 -12.86
CA ILE A 618 15.46 -5.50 -12.25
C ILE A 618 14.40 -5.46 -13.38
N GLU A 619 14.41 -6.47 -14.24
CA GLU A 619 13.52 -6.68 -15.39
C GLU A 619 12.82 -8.05 -15.31
N GLU A 620 12.12 -8.30 -14.20
CA GLU A 620 10.94 -9.18 -14.12
C GLU A 620 10.05 -8.67 -12.96
N ASP A 621 8.72 -8.85 -13.08
CA ASP A 621 7.66 -8.56 -12.11
C ASP A 621 7.44 -7.13 -11.52
N VAL A 622 8.12 -6.08 -11.98
CA VAL A 622 7.88 -4.68 -11.52
C VAL A 622 6.62 -3.99 -12.12
N ASP A 623 5.64 -4.75 -12.64
CA ASP A 623 4.41 -4.21 -13.26
C ASP A 623 3.25 -4.05 -12.23
N SER A 624 3.27 -4.81 -11.13
CA SER A 624 2.48 -4.55 -9.92
C SER A 624 3.27 -3.66 -8.95
N GLY A 625 2.56 -2.82 -8.18
CA GLY A 625 3.20 -1.90 -7.25
C GLY A 625 3.14 -2.37 -5.79
N TYR A 626 4.25 -2.21 -5.07
CA TYR A 626 4.45 -2.75 -3.73
C TYR A 626 5.00 -1.70 -2.77
N ILE A 627 4.48 -1.73 -1.55
CA ILE A 627 5.18 -1.27 -0.34
C ILE A 627 5.54 -2.55 0.41
N SER A 628 6.81 -2.95 0.32
CA SER A 628 7.33 -4.21 0.86
C SER A 628 7.48 -4.19 2.39
N ASP A 629 7.82 -5.35 2.95
CA ASP A 629 7.84 -5.56 4.40
C ASP A 629 8.76 -4.57 5.15
N GLY A 630 8.26 -4.04 6.26
CA GLY A 630 8.95 -3.03 7.09
C GLY A 630 9.30 -1.70 6.39
N ALA A 631 8.78 -1.42 5.18
CA ALA A 631 9.23 -0.30 4.33
C ALA A 631 9.24 1.08 5.01
N PHE A 632 8.30 1.34 5.92
CA PHE A 632 8.22 2.53 6.78
C PHE A 632 8.15 2.18 8.28
N ALA A 633 8.68 1.02 8.68
CA ALA A 633 8.72 0.65 10.09
C ALA A 633 9.49 1.69 10.93
N GLY A 634 9.00 2.03 12.12
CA GLY A 634 9.60 3.04 12.99
C GLY A 634 9.64 4.47 12.42
N CYS A 635 8.86 4.79 11.38
CA CYS A 635 8.77 6.15 10.83
C CYS A 635 7.87 7.07 11.68
N GLU A 636 8.25 7.25 12.94
CA GLU A 636 7.43 7.90 13.98
C GLU A 636 6.82 9.26 13.60
N SER A 637 7.52 10.06 12.80
CA SER A 637 7.08 11.42 12.40
C SER A 637 6.13 11.49 11.20
N ILE A 638 5.76 10.37 10.56
CA ILE A 638 4.76 10.39 9.49
C ILE A 638 3.39 10.68 10.12
N GLU A 639 2.86 11.88 9.89
CA GLU A 639 1.53 12.25 10.39
C GLU A 639 0.39 11.85 9.44
N ASN A 640 0.62 11.89 8.12
CA ASN A 640 -0.39 11.53 7.11
C ASN A 640 0.32 10.99 5.86
N ILE A 641 -0.28 10.03 5.14
CA ILE A 641 0.27 9.52 3.87
C ILE A 641 -0.84 9.20 2.85
N GLU A 642 -0.51 9.36 1.57
CA GLU A 642 -1.38 9.06 0.43
C GLU A 642 -0.64 8.05 -0.46
N ILE A 643 -1.18 6.85 -0.58
CA ILE A 643 -0.58 5.75 -1.33
C ILE A 643 -0.95 5.90 -2.81
N SER A 644 0.01 5.72 -3.71
CA SER A 644 -0.18 5.90 -5.16
C SER A 644 -1.12 4.86 -5.74
N ASP A 645 -2.02 5.25 -6.66
CA ASP A 645 -2.93 4.38 -7.44
C ASP A 645 -2.23 3.24 -8.22
N SER A 646 -0.90 3.23 -8.26
CA SER A 646 -0.07 2.18 -8.84
C SER A 646 0.23 1.03 -7.88
N ILE A 647 -0.03 1.16 -6.58
CA ILE A 647 0.24 0.14 -5.56
C ILE A 647 -0.93 -0.83 -5.47
N SER A 648 -0.65 -2.14 -5.56
CA SER A 648 -1.60 -3.23 -5.33
C SER A 648 -1.41 -3.91 -3.97
N ASN A 649 -0.25 -3.71 -3.34
CA ASN A 649 0.18 -4.45 -2.18
C ASN A 649 0.79 -3.54 -1.12
N ILE A 650 0.32 -3.68 0.12
CA ILE A 650 0.99 -3.25 1.34
C ILE A 650 1.37 -4.54 2.07
N GLU A 651 2.65 -4.88 2.12
CA GLU A 651 3.13 -6.11 2.74
C GLU A 651 3.20 -5.99 4.28
N ASP A 652 3.73 -7.02 4.93
CA ASP A 652 3.76 -7.15 6.39
C ASP A 652 4.59 -6.02 7.05
N ASN A 653 4.28 -5.64 8.30
CA ASN A 653 4.97 -4.58 9.07
C ASN A 653 5.13 -3.20 8.38
N ALA A 654 4.51 -2.95 7.22
CA ALA A 654 4.90 -1.87 6.30
C ALA A 654 4.87 -0.44 6.90
N PHE A 655 4.00 -0.19 7.88
CA PHE A 655 3.92 1.05 8.66
C PHE A 655 3.97 0.79 10.18
N ALA A 656 4.50 -0.36 10.61
CA ALA A 656 4.58 -0.72 12.02
C ALA A 656 5.36 0.34 12.82
N GLY A 657 4.84 0.79 13.96
CA GLY A 657 5.47 1.83 14.78
C GLY A 657 5.44 3.24 14.17
N CYS A 658 4.60 3.52 13.17
CA CYS A 658 4.31 4.89 12.73
C CYS A 658 3.43 5.63 13.76
N VAL A 659 3.95 5.84 14.98
CA VAL A 659 3.14 6.23 16.15
C VAL A 659 2.35 7.52 16.00
N ASN A 660 2.79 8.49 15.18
CA ASN A 660 2.04 9.74 14.93
C ASN A 660 1.14 9.73 13.67
N LEU A 661 1.03 8.60 12.94
CA LEU A 661 0.16 8.48 11.77
C LEU A 661 -1.30 8.70 12.17
N LYS A 662 -2.00 9.62 11.50
CA LYS A 662 -3.40 10.01 11.79
C LYS A 662 -4.36 9.62 10.69
N GLU A 663 -3.93 9.78 9.44
CA GLU A 663 -4.70 9.55 8.21
C GLU A 663 -3.82 8.81 7.18
N ILE A 664 -4.30 7.67 6.68
CA ILE A 664 -3.74 7.01 5.49
C ILE A 664 -4.81 6.84 4.41
N LYS A 665 -4.48 7.25 3.19
CA LYS A 665 -5.31 7.02 2.00
C LYS A 665 -4.77 5.82 1.21
N ILE A 666 -5.47 4.69 1.33
CA ILE A 666 -5.23 3.49 0.54
C ILE A 666 -6.15 3.53 -0.71
N PRO A 667 -5.60 3.42 -1.93
CA PRO A 667 -6.40 3.43 -3.16
C PRO A 667 -7.09 2.09 -3.44
N ASP A 668 -8.16 2.13 -4.26
CA ASP A 668 -8.95 0.96 -4.69
C ASP A 668 -8.13 -0.11 -5.46
N SER A 669 -6.89 0.21 -5.85
CA SER A 669 -5.96 -0.74 -6.48
C SER A 669 -5.38 -1.76 -5.50
N VAL A 670 -5.42 -1.51 -4.19
CA VAL A 670 -4.82 -2.39 -3.17
C VAL A 670 -5.70 -3.61 -2.90
N THR A 671 -5.10 -4.79 -3.08
CA THR A 671 -5.71 -6.11 -2.90
C THR A 671 -5.09 -6.92 -1.75
N TYR A 672 -3.96 -6.47 -1.19
CA TYR A 672 -3.30 -7.09 -0.04
C TYR A 672 -2.85 -6.04 0.98
N ILE A 673 -3.10 -6.33 2.25
CA ILE A 673 -2.57 -5.62 3.42
C ILE A 673 -2.04 -6.69 4.37
N GLY A 674 -0.75 -6.64 4.68
CA GLY A 674 -0.02 -7.67 5.40
C GLY A 674 -0.24 -7.74 6.91
N GLU A 675 0.40 -8.73 7.52
CA GLU A 675 0.44 -8.96 8.97
C GLU A 675 1.17 -7.80 9.67
N ASN A 676 0.66 -7.34 10.81
CA ASN A 676 1.16 -6.17 11.56
C ASN A 676 1.32 -4.87 10.73
N ALA A 677 0.75 -4.74 9.54
CA ALA A 677 1.07 -3.64 8.60
C ALA A 677 0.82 -2.22 9.16
N PHE A 678 -0.08 -2.06 10.13
CA PHE A 678 -0.31 -0.81 10.89
C PHE A 678 -0.19 -1.02 12.41
N ALA A 679 0.53 -2.05 12.87
CA ALA A 679 0.74 -2.29 14.29
C ALA A 679 1.43 -1.10 14.97
N ASN A 680 1.03 -0.75 16.19
CA ASN A 680 1.51 0.39 16.97
C ASN A 680 1.35 1.77 16.25
N CYS A 681 0.45 1.90 15.27
CA CYS A 681 0.03 3.19 14.73
C CYS A 681 -0.91 3.93 15.71
N GLU A 682 -0.39 4.30 16.89
CA GLU A 682 -1.21 4.68 18.05
C GLU A 682 -2.16 5.86 17.79
N ASN A 683 -1.78 6.77 16.88
CA ASN A 683 -2.57 7.96 16.55
C ASN A 683 -3.57 7.81 15.41
N LEU A 684 -3.65 6.63 14.76
CA LEU A 684 -4.50 6.40 13.58
C LEU A 684 -5.96 6.59 13.97
N LEU A 685 -6.66 7.50 13.28
CA LEU A 685 -8.03 7.90 13.65
C LEU A 685 -9.11 7.06 12.97
N GLU A 686 -8.92 6.88 11.67
CA GLU A 686 -9.81 6.19 10.75
C GLU A 686 -8.97 5.55 9.63
N ILE A 687 -9.44 4.44 9.08
CA ILE A 687 -8.87 3.82 7.89
C ILE A 687 -9.96 3.22 7.03
N ASN A 688 -9.87 3.42 5.71
CA ASN A 688 -10.74 2.79 4.74
C ASN A 688 -10.01 1.60 4.11
N ILE A 689 -10.52 0.39 4.32
CA ILE A 689 -9.97 -0.84 3.76
C ILE A 689 -10.63 -1.06 2.38
N PRO A 690 -9.88 -1.09 1.26
CA PRO A 690 -10.47 -1.29 -0.06
C PRO A 690 -11.19 -2.63 -0.20
N SER A 691 -12.28 -2.67 -0.98
CA SER A 691 -13.02 -3.92 -1.28
C SER A 691 -12.27 -4.89 -2.21
N GLY A 692 -11.02 -4.59 -2.55
CA GLY A 692 -10.09 -5.54 -3.18
C GLY A 692 -9.35 -6.44 -2.18
N VAL A 693 -9.29 -6.04 -0.90
CA VAL A 693 -8.57 -6.76 0.16
C VAL A 693 -9.34 -8.03 0.55
N SER A 694 -8.65 -9.17 0.58
CA SER A 694 -9.26 -10.51 0.65
C SER A 694 -9.51 -11.04 2.07
N GLY A 695 -8.88 -10.47 3.10
CA GLY A 695 -9.00 -10.86 4.50
C GLY A 695 -8.38 -9.80 5.41
N ILE A 696 -8.61 -9.88 6.73
CA ILE A 696 -7.99 -8.97 7.72
C ILE A 696 -6.89 -9.74 8.44
N LYS A 697 -5.65 -9.28 8.25
CA LYS A 697 -4.43 -10.00 8.60
C LYS A 697 -4.06 -9.96 10.09
N ALA A 698 -3.29 -10.96 10.53
CA ALA A 698 -2.85 -11.07 11.92
C ALA A 698 -2.16 -9.80 12.42
N GLY A 699 -2.56 -9.32 13.61
CA GLY A 699 -2.01 -8.11 14.24
C GLY A 699 -2.13 -6.80 13.44
N VAL A 700 -2.83 -6.75 12.31
CA VAL A 700 -2.73 -5.65 11.32
C VAL A 700 -3.02 -4.25 11.87
N PHE A 701 -3.90 -4.11 12.88
CA PHE A 701 -4.16 -2.86 13.61
C PHE A 701 -3.82 -2.96 15.11
N LYS A 702 -2.99 -3.93 15.54
CA LYS A 702 -2.58 -4.08 16.95
C LYS A 702 -2.08 -2.75 17.52
N ASN A 703 -2.53 -2.38 18.72
CA ASN A 703 -2.23 -1.13 19.40
C ASN A 703 -2.53 0.16 18.59
N CYS A 704 -3.51 0.16 17.67
CA CYS A 704 -4.07 1.39 17.09
C CYS A 704 -4.94 2.14 18.12
N LYS A 705 -4.32 2.65 19.19
CA LYS A 705 -4.98 3.16 20.42
C LYS A 705 -6.01 4.26 20.19
N ARG A 706 -5.98 4.99 19.07
CA ARG A 706 -6.93 6.08 18.74
C ARG A 706 -7.90 5.78 17.59
N LEU A 707 -7.89 4.56 17.02
CA LEU A 707 -8.81 4.13 15.98
C LEU A 707 -10.22 3.97 16.56
N LYS A 708 -11.20 4.73 16.04
CA LYS A 708 -12.53 4.85 16.67
C LYS A 708 -13.61 3.92 16.13
N GLU A 709 -13.62 3.74 14.82
CA GLU A 709 -14.60 2.94 14.11
C GLU A 709 -13.85 2.14 13.05
N ILE A 710 -14.18 0.86 12.91
CA ILE A 710 -13.77 0.08 11.75
C ILE A 710 -14.97 -0.54 11.06
N LYS A 711 -15.05 -0.32 9.75
CA LYS A 711 -16.01 -0.95 8.86
C LYS A 711 -15.26 -1.87 7.90
N LEU A 712 -15.53 -3.16 7.98
CA LEU A 712 -14.91 -4.15 7.11
C LEU A 712 -15.68 -4.26 5.78
N PRO A 713 -15.01 -4.55 4.64
CA PRO A 713 -15.67 -4.82 3.37
C PRO A 713 -16.58 -6.07 3.39
N ASP A 714 -17.67 -6.02 2.62
CA ASP A 714 -18.68 -7.09 2.48
C ASP A 714 -18.16 -8.41 1.87
N ASN A 715 -16.86 -8.49 1.56
CA ASN A 715 -16.17 -9.66 1.00
C ASN A 715 -15.20 -10.34 1.98
N ILE A 716 -14.99 -9.78 3.18
CA ILE A 716 -14.10 -10.37 4.20
C ILE A 716 -14.76 -11.62 4.80
N ASN A 717 -14.04 -12.73 4.82
CA ASN A 717 -14.49 -14.02 5.36
C ASN A 717 -13.79 -14.41 6.68
N THR A 718 -12.59 -13.89 6.94
CA THR A 718 -11.78 -14.16 8.14
C THR A 718 -11.18 -12.86 8.66
N ILE A 719 -11.17 -12.72 9.99
CA ILE A 719 -10.32 -11.77 10.72
C ILE A 719 -9.36 -12.60 11.56
N GLU A 720 -8.07 -12.51 11.28
CA GLU A 720 -7.01 -13.34 11.87
C GLU A 720 -6.58 -12.86 13.28
N LYS A 721 -5.75 -13.66 13.95
CA LYS A 721 -5.30 -13.49 15.33
C LYS A 721 -4.85 -12.07 15.65
N SER A 722 -5.30 -11.54 16.80
CA SER A 722 -4.89 -10.23 17.33
C SER A 722 -5.09 -9.01 16.41
N ALA A 723 -5.86 -9.10 15.32
CA ALA A 723 -5.96 -8.04 14.30
C ALA A 723 -6.32 -6.63 14.83
N PHE A 724 -7.06 -6.52 15.95
CA PHE A 724 -7.41 -5.28 16.65
C PHE A 724 -7.00 -5.30 18.13
N GLU A 725 -6.08 -6.18 18.53
CA GLU A 725 -5.60 -6.25 19.92
C GLU A 725 -5.11 -4.89 20.40
N GLY A 726 -5.48 -4.45 21.61
CA GLY A 726 -5.05 -3.16 22.17
C GLY A 726 -5.62 -1.92 21.48
N CYS A 727 -6.63 -2.04 20.60
CA CYS A 727 -7.36 -0.90 20.03
C CYS A 727 -8.28 -0.23 21.07
N VAL A 728 -7.70 0.35 22.14
CA VAL A 728 -8.42 0.90 23.29
C VAL A 728 -9.41 2.02 22.91
N GLY A 729 -9.19 2.73 21.80
CA GLY A 729 -10.06 3.79 21.29
C GLY A 729 -11.28 3.31 20.49
N LEU A 730 -11.38 2.02 20.18
CA LEU A 730 -12.37 1.46 19.27
C LEU A 730 -13.75 1.41 19.94
N GLU A 731 -14.68 2.25 19.47
CA GLU A 731 -16.04 2.37 20.00
C GLU A 731 -17.06 1.53 19.21
N THR A 732 -16.77 1.22 17.94
CA THR A 732 -17.72 0.55 17.03
C THR A 732 -16.99 -0.31 15.99
N VAL A 733 -17.47 -1.56 15.82
CA VAL A 733 -16.97 -2.53 14.85
C VAL A 733 -18.15 -3.04 14.02
N ILE A 734 -18.08 -2.89 12.70
CA ILE A 734 -19.10 -3.42 11.78
C ILE A 734 -18.56 -4.67 11.10
N LEU A 735 -18.99 -5.84 11.61
CA LEU A 735 -18.68 -7.15 11.04
C LEU A 735 -19.58 -7.44 9.82
N PRO A 736 -19.04 -7.99 8.72
CA PRO A 736 -19.80 -8.20 7.48
C PRO A 736 -20.57 -9.53 7.50
N ASP A 737 -21.69 -9.59 6.76
CA ASP A 737 -22.53 -10.79 6.65
C ASP A 737 -21.79 -12.03 6.08
N SER A 738 -20.65 -11.81 5.41
CA SER A 738 -19.75 -12.83 4.84
C SER A 738 -18.81 -13.50 5.85
N LEU A 739 -18.70 -12.98 7.07
CA LEU A 739 -17.71 -13.42 8.05
C LEU A 739 -17.97 -14.84 8.55
N LEU A 740 -16.93 -15.69 8.50
CA LEU A 740 -16.93 -17.09 8.92
C LEU A 740 -16.17 -17.30 10.23
N MET A 741 -15.11 -16.54 10.45
CA MET A 741 -14.17 -16.71 11.55
C MET A 741 -13.76 -15.37 12.17
N ILE A 742 -13.87 -15.30 13.51
CA ILE A 742 -13.17 -14.33 14.36
C ILE A 742 -12.13 -15.15 15.11
N ASP A 743 -10.86 -14.81 15.00
CA ASP A 743 -9.76 -15.64 15.48
C ASP A 743 -9.32 -15.29 16.92
N ASP A 744 -8.29 -15.97 17.42
CA ASP A 744 -7.80 -15.78 18.79
C ASP A 744 -7.43 -14.31 19.08
N SER A 745 -7.80 -13.82 20.26
CA SER A 745 -7.48 -12.46 20.74
C SER A 745 -7.83 -11.28 19.79
N THR A 746 -8.63 -11.47 18.73
CA THR A 746 -8.86 -10.46 17.68
C THR A 746 -9.19 -9.05 18.21
N PHE A 747 -10.04 -8.92 19.23
CA PHE A 747 -10.40 -7.64 19.87
C PHE A 747 -9.92 -7.54 21.34
N LYS A 748 -8.95 -8.37 21.76
CA LYS A 748 -8.43 -8.38 23.14
C LYS A 748 -7.96 -6.99 23.57
N GLY A 749 -8.47 -6.47 24.68
CA GLY A 749 -8.16 -5.12 25.18
C GLY A 749 -8.87 -3.97 24.47
N CYS A 750 -9.88 -4.20 23.64
CA CYS A 750 -10.72 -3.14 23.05
C CYS A 750 -11.72 -2.55 24.07
N VAL A 751 -11.20 -1.88 25.11
CA VAL A 751 -11.95 -1.44 26.30
C VAL A 751 -13.14 -0.51 26.02
N ASN A 752 -13.27 0.11 24.85
CA ASN A 752 -14.37 1.04 24.53
C ASN A 752 -15.48 0.46 23.62
N ILE A 753 -15.38 -0.79 23.16
CA ILE A 753 -16.44 -1.44 22.36
C ILE A 753 -17.67 -1.65 23.26
N LYS A 754 -18.83 -1.11 22.86
CA LYS A 754 -20.07 -1.13 23.66
C LYS A 754 -21.05 -2.23 23.27
N ASP A 755 -21.08 -2.55 21.99
CA ASP A 755 -22.03 -3.44 21.34
C ASP A 755 -21.27 -4.36 20.37
N ILE A 756 -21.57 -5.66 20.39
CA ILE A 756 -21.13 -6.62 19.37
C ILE A 756 -22.32 -7.37 18.77
N PHE A 757 -22.37 -7.41 17.43
CA PHE A 757 -23.31 -8.22 16.66
C PHE A 757 -22.55 -9.31 15.91
N ILE A 758 -22.86 -10.58 16.15
CA ILE A 758 -22.24 -11.74 15.48
C ILE A 758 -23.08 -12.15 14.26
N PRO A 759 -22.56 -12.04 13.01
CA PRO A 759 -23.29 -12.39 11.80
C PRO A 759 -23.73 -13.85 11.67
N SER A 760 -24.67 -14.09 10.75
CA SER A 760 -25.31 -15.40 10.54
C SER A 760 -24.39 -16.52 10.05
N GLN A 761 -23.22 -16.18 9.49
CA GLN A 761 -22.28 -17.14 8.91
C GLN A 761 -21.06 -17.44 9.80
N VAL A 762 -20.90 -16.78 10.95
CA VAL A 762 -19.76 -17.01 11.86
C VAL A 762 -19.85 -18.40 12.47
N THR A 763 -18.88 -19.26 12.14
CA THR A 763 -18.75 -20.65 12.61
C THR A 763 -17.63 -20.84 13.62
N TYR A 764 -16.75 -19.85 13.80
CA TYR A 764 -15.66 -19.88 14.77
C TYR A 764 -15.46 -18.50 15.42
N ILE A 765 -15.26 -18.52 16.73
CA ILE A 765 -14.82 -17.41 17.57
C ILE A 765 -13.70 -17.98 18.45
N GLY A 766 -12.48 -17.47 18.26
CA GLY A 766 -11.28 -17.94 18.94
C GLY A 766 -11.21 -17.59 20.43
N ASP A 767 -10.21 -18.16 21.10
CA ASP A 767 -10.02 -17.95 22.53
C ASP A 767 -9.51 -16.52 22.80
N GLU A 768 -9.99 -15.91 23.89
CA GLU A 768 -9.77 -14.51 24.26
C GLU A 768 -10.16 -13.46 23.19
N ALA A 769 -10.89 -13.81 22.13
CA ALA A 769 -11.25 -12.91 21.03
C ALA A 769 -11.90 -11.57 21.45
N PHE A 770 -12.50 -11.51 22.64
CA PHE A 770 -13.07 -10.30 23.25
C PHE A 770 -12.66 -10.12 24.74
N ALA A 771 -11.52 -10.69 25.16
CA ALA A 771 -11.00 -10.51 26.52
C ALA A 771 -10.71 -9.02 26.81
N ASN A 772 -10.87 -8.61 28.07
CA ASN A 772 -10.63 -7.23 28.54
C ASN A 772 -11.44 -6.15 27.77
N CYS A 773 -12.53 -6.49 27.07
CA CYS A 773 -13.44 -5.53 26.43
C CYS A 773 -14.39 -4.89 27.46
N GLU A 774 -13.86 -4.17 28.45
CA GLU A 774 -14.60 -3.69 29.64
C GLU A 774 -15.83 -2.81 29.35
N GLY A 775 -15.83 -2.10 28.22
CA GLY A 775 -16.94 -1.28 27.76
C GLY A 775 -18.15 -2.07 27.27
N LEU A 776 -18.04 -3.39 27.10
CA LEU A 776 -19.05 -4.22 26.45
C LEU A 776 -20.30 -4.31 27.34
N THR A 777 -21.41 -3.79 26.82
CA THR A 777 -22.71 -3.77 27.50
C THR A 777 -23.80 -4.53 26.74
N ASN A 778 -23.57 -4.91 25.49
CA ASN A 778 -24.55 -5.60 24.68
C ASN A 778 -23.88 -6.59 23.71
N ILE A 779 -24.46 -7.79 23.62
CA ILE A 779 -24.04 -8.85 22.70
C ILE A 779 -25.31 -9.41 22.07
N VAL A 780 -25.34 -9.46 20.74
CA VAL A 780 -26.42 -10.08 19.97
C VAL A 780 -25.82 -11.01 18.93
N VAL A 781 -26.34 -12.24 18.83
CA VAL A 781 -26.02 -13.16 17.72
C VAL A 781 -27.19 -13.16 16.74
N ASP A 782 -26.91 -13.15 15.44
CA ASP A 782 -27.97 -13.28 14.44
C ASP A 782 -28.76 -14.59 14.63
N ARG A 783 -30.09 -14.48 14.63
CA ARG A 783 -31.03 -15.58 14.86
C ARG A 783 -30.94 -16.75 13.86
N ASN A 784 -30.21 -16.60 12.77
CA ASN A 784 -30.01 -17.61 11.72
C ASN A 784 -28.61 -18.24 11.79
N ASN A 785 -27.73 -17.78 12.70
CA ASN A 785 -26.50 -18.50 13.05
C ASN A 785 -26.86 -19.89 13.62
N LYS A 786 -25.97 -20.87 13.42
CA LYS A 786 -26.19 -22.29 13.75
C LYS A 786 -25.29 -22.79 14.87
N GLU A 787 -24.10 -22.22 15.00
CA GLU A 787 -23.11 -22.63 15.99
C GLU A 787 -23.24 -21.78 17.26
N TYR A 788 -23.65 -20.51 17.14
CA TYR A 788 -23.81 -19.59 18.27
C TYR A 788 -25.23 -19.02 18.37
N ASP A 789 -25.66 -18.67 19.58
CA ASP A 789 -26.89 -17.89 19.83
C ASP A 789 -26.76 -16.94 21.04
N SER A 790 -27.69 -15.99 21.14
CA SER A 790 -27.90 -15.12 22.31
C SER A 790 -29.35 -15.24 22.84
N ARG A 791 -29.80 -16.48 23.09
CA ARG A 791 -31.19 -16.84 23.44
C ARG A 791 -31.74 -16.11 24.66
N ASN A 792 -33.05 -15.89 24.65
CA ASN A 792 -33.81 -15.22 25.73
C ASN A 792 -33.36 -13.77 26.04
N ASP A 793 -32.69 -13.10 25.09
CA ASP A 793 -32.09 -11.78 25.28
C ASP A 793 -30.98 -11.77 26.35
N CYS A 794 -30.19 -12.85 26.44
CA CYS A 794 -29.18 -13.08 27.48
C CYS A 794 -27.96 -12.15 27.46
N CYS A 795 -27.79 -11.34 26.40
CA CYS A 795 -26.60 -10.51 26.15
C CYS A 795 -25.27 -11.29 26.31
N SER A 796 -25.22 -12.53 25.80
CA SER A 796 -24.02 -13.40 25.77
C SER A 796 -23.91 -14.15 24.44
N ILE A 797 -22.71 -14.63 24.13
CA ILE A 797 -22.50 -15.63 23.07
C ILE A 797 -22.53 -17.03 23.72
N ILE A 798 -23.44 -17.88 23.27
CA ILE A 798 -23.58 -19.27 23.72
C ILE A 798 -23.38 -20.20 22.53
N GLU A 799 -22.49 -21.19 22.66
CA GLU A 799 -22.36 -22.27 21.68
C GLU A 799 -23.62 -23.17 21.75
N SER A 800 -24.38 -23.17 20.65
CA SER A 800 -25.70 -23.79 20.54
C SER A 800 -25.70 -25.30 20.84
N ARG A 801 -24.61 -25.98 20.49
CA ARG A 801 -24.51 -27.45 20.42
C ARG A 801 -24.34 -28.11 21.78
N ASN A 802 -23.51 -27.54 22.65
CA ASN A 802 -23.23 -28.03 24.00
C ASN A 802 -23.88 -27.16 25.09
N ASN A 803 -24.31 -25.94 24.77
CA ASN A 803 -24.73 -24.89 25.71
C ASN A 803 -23.58 -24.39 26.61
N LYS A 804 -22.37 -24.25 26.04
CA LYS A 804 -21.24 -23.54 26.65
C LYS A 804 -21.44 -22.04 26.44
N LEU A 805 -21.40 -21.24 27.50
CA LEU A 805 -21.34 -19.78 27.36
C LEU A 805 -19.88 -19.39 27.12
N ILE A 806 -19.58 -18.79 25.97
CA ILE A 806 -18.20 -18.47 25.57
C ILE A 806 -17.80 -17.02 25.85
N LEU A 807 -18.76 -16.10 25.82
CA LEU A 807 -18.53 -14.68 26.12
C LEU A 807 -19.78 -14.04 26.76
N GLY A 808 -19.56 -13.23 27.78
CA GLY A 808 -20.55 -12.32 28.35
C GLY A 808 -20.13 -10.86 28.28
N CYS A 809 -20.92 -10.03 28.95
CA CYS A 809 -20.77 -8.59 29.04
C CYS A 809 -21.50 -8.06 30.29
N LYS A 810 -21.41 -6.75 30.54
CA LYS A 810 -21.98 -6.12 31.74
C LYS A 810 -23.48 -6.34 31.96
N ASN A 811 -24.27 -6.52 30.90
CA ASN A 811 -25.72 -6.77 31.01
C ASN A 811 -26.10 -8.26 30.89
N SER A 812 -25.12 -9.18 30.80
CA SER A 812 -25.41 -10.60 30.65
C SER A 812 -26.22 -11.18 31.81
N PHE A 813 -27.08 -12.15 31.48
CA PHE A 813 -27.54 -13.14 32.45
C PHE A 813 -27.33 -14.54 31.87
N ILE A 814 -26.98 -15.52 32.71
CA ILE A 814 -26.71 -16.89 32.26
C ILE A 814 -28.04 -17.67 32.16
N PRO A 815 -28.47 -18.13 30.97
CA PRO A 815 -29.70 -18.91 30.85
C PRO A 815 -29.62 -20.26 31.59
N ASN A 816 -30.74 -20.73 32.12
CA ASN A 816 -30.86 -22.03 32.79
C ASN A 816 -30.69 -23.27 31.88
N THR A 817 -30.32 -23.06 30.62
CA THR A 817 -29.89 -24.10 29.68
C THR A 817 -28.37 -24.24 29.58
N VAL A 818 -27.59 -23.26 30.06
CA VAL A 818 -26.12 -23.27 30.01
C VAL A 818 -25.58 -24.37 30.93
N VAL A 819 -24.67 -25.18 30.41
CA VAL A 819 -24.09 -26.35 31.09
C VAL A 819 -22.65 -26.09 31.55
N SER A 820 -21.90 -25.27 30.81
CA SER A 820 -20.54 -24.86 31.15
C SER A 820 -20.26 -23.41 30.73
N ILE A 821 -19.23 -22.81 31.31
CA ILE A 821 -18.77 -21.44 31.01
C ILE A 821 -17.31 -21.54 30.57
N SER A 822 -16.93 -20.92 29.45
CA SER A 822 -15.54 -20.87 28.98
C SER A 822 -14.61 -20.15 29.96
N ASP A 823 -13.33 -20.46 29.84
CA ASP A 823 -12.23 -19.67 30.38
C ASP A 823 -12.38 -18.20 29.94
N LYS A 824 -12.04 -17.27 30.84
CA LYS A 824 -12.10 -15.81 30.64
C LYS A 824 -13.46 -15.22 30.12
N ALA A 825 -14.56 -15.99 30.13
CA ALA A 825 -15.83 -15.60 29.50
C ALA A 825 -16.49 -14.31 30.02
N PHE A 826 -16.24 -13.90 31.27
CA PHE A 826 -16.65 -12.63 31.85
C PHE A 826 -15.46 -11.78 32.34
N ASN A 827 -14.25 -12.03 31.82
CA ASN A 827 -13.01 -11.25 32.08
C ASN A 827 -13.05 -9.83 31.46
N ASN A 828 -14.25 -9.37 31.10
CA ASN A 828 -14.61 -8.06 30.58
C ASN A 828 -15.79 -7.44 31.37
N SER A 829 -16.29 -8.09 32.43
CA SER A 829 -17.47 -7.61 33.16
C SER A 829 -17.52 -8.02 34.64
N ASN A 830 -17.02 -7.14 35.51
CA ASN A 830 -16.81 -7.38 36.94
C ASN A 830 -18.11 -7.24 37.77
N GLN A 831 -19.16 -8.02 37.47
CA GLN A 831 -20.47 -7.93 38.14
C GLN A 831 -20.96 -9.30 38.65
N GLY A 832 -21.70 -9.28 39.77
CA GLY A 832 -22.29 -10.46 40.42
C GLY A 832 -23.39 -11.09 39.59
N ILE A 833 -23.01 -11.90 38.61
CA ILE A 833 -23.92 -12.64 37.72
C ILE A 833 -24.40 -13.90 38.43
N SER A 834 -25.73 -14.12 38.44
CA SER A 834 -26.34 -15.33 39.00
C SER A 834 -25.96 -16.57 38.16
N ILE A 835 -25.22 -17.51 38.74
CA ILE A 835 -24.86 -18.79 38.13
C ILE A 835 -25.99 -19.82 38.36
N PRO A 836 -26.68 -20.31 37.31
CA PRO A 836 -27.80 -21.22 37.45
C PRO A 836 -27.36 -22.66 37.74
N LYS A 837 -28.21 -23.43 38.42
CA LYS A 837 -27.97 -24.85 38.80
C LYS A 837 -27.82 -25.82 37.59
N SER A 838 -27.94 -25.33 36.35
CA SER A 838 -27.63 -26.09 35.14
C SER A 838 -26.13 -26.18 34.85
N VAL A 839 -25.33 -25.22 35.35
CA VAL A 839 -23.87 -25.17 35.18
C VAL A 839 -23.19 -26.27 36.00
N LYS A 840 -22.21 -26.95 35.40
CA LYS A 840 -21.46 -28.09 35.95
C LYS A 840 -19.94 -27.93 35.83
N GLU A 841 -19.49 -26.81 35.28
CA GLU A 841 -18.11 -26.55 34.88
C GLU A 841 -18.00 -25.03 34.64
N ILE A 842 -16.95 -24.43 35.18
CA ILE A 842 -16.63 -23.00 35.04
C ILE A 842 -15.15 -22.96 34.70
N GLY A 843 -14.82 -22.33 33.59
CA GLY A 843 -13.45 -22.25 33.08
C GLY A 843 -12.51 -21.39 33.92
N ASN A 844 -11.21 -21.50 33.61
CA ASN A 844 -10.17 -20.74 34.29
C ASN A 844 -10.36 -19.24 34.05
N ASN A 845 -10.20 -18.42 35.10
CA ASN A 845 -10.37 -16.97 35.03
C ASN A 845 -11.71 -16.49 34.44
N ALA A 846 -12.76 -17.34 34.40
CA ALA A 846 -14.04 -17.03 33.78
C ALA A 846 -14.78 -15.82 34.37
N PHE A 847 -14.41 -15.40 35.59
CA PHE A 847 -14.97 -14.24 36.30
C PHE A 847 -13.84 -13.41 36.94
N THR A 848 -12.79 -13.07 36.18
CA THR A 848 -11.62 -12.32 36.69
C THR A 848 -11.76 -10.81 36.45
N PRO A 849 -11.34 -9.94 37.40
CA PRO A 849 -11.02 -10.24 38.81
C PRO A 849 -12.21 -10.80 39.59
N LEU A 850 -11.92 -11.72 40.52
CA LEU A 850 -12.90 -12.61 41.14
C LEU A 850 -14.14 -11.90 41.70
N VAL A 851 -15.28 -12.20 41.06
CA VAL A 851 -16.59 -11.65 41.40
C VAL A 851 -17.07 -12.17 42.76
N SER A 852 -17.10 -11.28 43.74
CA SER A 852 -17.63 -11.53 45.09
C SER A 852 -18.75 -10.52 45.40
N PRO A 853 -19.94 -10.96 45.84
CA PRO A 853 -20.35 -12.34 46.10
C PRO A 853 -20.67 -13.14 44.83
N VAL A 854 -20.37 -14.44 44.87
CA VAL A 854 -20.88 -15.42 43.90
C VAL A 854 -22.34 -15.71 44.24
N ILE A 855 -23.24 -15.47 43.28
CA ILE A 855 -24.68 -15.71 43.45
C ILE A 855 -25.06 -17.00 42.73
N GLY A 856 -25.68 -17.95 43.45
CA GLY A 856 -26.02 -19.25 42.87
C GLY A 856 -26.87 -20.12 43.80
N TYR A 857 -27.12 -21.36 43.41
CA TYR A 857 -28.00 -22.27 44.17
C TYR A 857 -27.21 -23.11 45.19
N TYR A 858 -27.82 -23.44 46.33
CA TYR A 858 -27.29 -24.49 47.21
C TYR A 858 -27.16 -25.83 46.47
N ASP A 859 -26.16 -26.63 46.85
CA ASP A 859 -25.73 -27.88 46.20
C ASP A 859 -25.53 -27.69 44.68
N SER A 860 -24.79 -26.65 44.26
CA SER A 860 -24.50 -26.38 42.84
C SER A 860 -23.05 -26.01 42.58
N TYR A 861 -22.65 -25.98 41.30
CA TYR A 861 -21.29 -25.66 40.91
C TYR A 861 -20.87 -24.22 41.27
N ALA A 862 -21.84 -23.31 41.43
CA ALA A 862 -21.60 -21.95 41.92
C ALA A 862 -21.11 -21.93 43.37
N GLU A 863 -21.71 -22.75 44.22
CA GLU A 863 -21.29 -22.92 45.62
C GLU A 863 -19.94 -23.63 45.70
N LYS A 864 -19.71 -24.64 44.86
CA LYS A 864 -18.40 -25.30 44.74
C LYS A 864 -17.30 -24.29 44.36
N PHE A 865 -17.50 -23.54 43.28
CA PHE A 865 -16.58 -22.51 42.78
C PHE A 865 -16.30 -21.42 43.82
N ALA A 866 -17.33 -20.93 44.51
CA ALA A 866 -17.17 -19.93 45.57
C ALA A 866 -16.32 -20.45 46.74
N ASN A 867 -16.54 -21.69 47.18
CA ASN A 867 -15.73 -22.30 48.25
C ASN A 867 -14.29 -22.57 47.80
N GLU A 868 -14.06 -23.05 46.57
CA GLU A 868 -12.73 -23.32 46.03
C GLU A 868 -11.90 -22.05 45.82
N ASN A 869 -12.54 -20.90 45.56
CA ASN A 869 -11.90 -19.60 45.38
C ASN A 869 -12.01 -18.67 46.62
N ASN A 870 -12.52 -19.17 47.75
CA ASN A 870 -12.68 -18.42 49.01
C ASN A 870 -13.50 -17.11 48.87
N LEU A 871 -14.62 -17.16 48.14
CA LEU A 871 -15.51 -16.02 47.85
C LEU A 871 -16.80 -16.05 48.69
N ASP A 872 -17.43 -14.89 48.92
CA ASP A 872 -18.74 -14.82 49.60
C ASP A 872 -19.82 -15.49 48.73
N PHE A 873 -20.49 -16.52 49.23
CA PHE A 873 -21.53 -17.24 48.51
C PHE A 873 -22.93 -16.79 48.95
N LYS A 874 -23.68 -16.15 48.03
CA LYS A 874 -25.05 -15.71 48.29
C LYS A 874 -26.08 -16.64 47.63
N PRO A 875 -26.82 -17.44 48.43
CA PRO A 875 -27.72 -18.45 47.91
C PRO A 875 -29.02 -17.87 47.35
N ILE A 876 -29.33 -18.25 46.10
CA ILE A 876 -30.66 -18.14 45.50
C ILE A 876 -31.57 -19.14 46.22
N ILE A 877 -32.51 -18.63 47.00
CA ILE A 877 -33.40 -19.44 47.84
C ILE A 877 -34.80 -19.46 47.22
N SER A 878 -35.33 -20.68 47.03
CA SER A 878 -36.69 -20.89 46.57
C SER A 878 -37.68 -21.03 47.73
N TYR A 879 -38.92 -20.61 47.51
CA TYR A 879 -40.05 -20.88 48.40
C TYR A 879 -41.26 -21.37 47.59
N ARG A 880 -42.28 -21.89 48.29
CA ARG A 880 -43.55 -22.25 47.65
C ARG A 880 -44.73 -21.53 48.28
N ILE A 881 -45.66 -21.10 47.43
CA ILE A 881 -46.97 -20.60 47.80
C ILE A 881 -47.96 -21.77 47.73
N GLU A 882 -48.60 -22.10 48.85
CA GLU A 882 -49.72 -23.04 48.90
C GLU A 882 -51.04 -22.28 48.92
N LEU A 883 -51.93 -22.58 47.96
CA LEU A 883 -53.22 -21.89 47.81
C LEU A 883 -54.37 -22.76 48.33
N TYR A 884 -55.21 -22.21 49.21
CA TYR A 884 -56.28 -22.93 49.91
C TYR A 884 -57.67 -22.33 49.63
N ASP A 885 -58.66 -23.15 49.25
CA ASP A 885 -60.09 -22.78 49.26
C ASP A 885 -60.86 -23.75 50.17
N ASN A 886 -61.76 -23.22 51.01
CA ASN A 886 -62.44 -23.97 52.08
C ASN A 886 -61.50 -24.84 52.95
N ASN A 887 -60.25 -24.40 53.17
CA ASN A 887 -59.19 -25.11 53.89
C ASN A 887 -58.61 -26.37 53.20
N SER A 888 -59.08 -26.72 52.00
CA SER A 888 -58.40 -27.70 51.15
C SER A 888 -57.27 -27.01 50.37
N LEU A 889 -56.11 -27.66 50.25
CA LEU A 889 -55.08 -27.25 49.29
C LEU A 889 -55.65 -27.41 47.87
N VAL A 890 -55.58 -26.37 47.05
CA VAL A 890 -56.12 -26.35 45.68
C VAL A 890 -55.09 -25.97 44.61
N ASP A 891 -53.91 -25.50 45.01
CA ASP A 891 -52.79 -25.14 44.12
C ASP A 891 -51.46 -25.06 44.88
N THR A 892 -50.34 -25.19 44.15
CA THR A 892 -48.98 -24.92 44.66
C THR A 892 -48.15 -24.25 43.58
N LEU A 893 -47.54 -23.11 43.92
CA LEU A 893 -46.70 -22.31 43.03
C LEU A 893 -45.28 -22.21 43.61
N SER A 894 -44.26 -22.62 42.86
CA SER A 894 -42.86 -22.42 43.23
C SER A 894 -42.41 -21.01 42.85
N VAL A 895 -41.57 -20.39 43.68
CA VAL A 895 -41.08 -19.02 43.50
C VAL A 895 -39.59 -18.98 43.79
N LEU A 896 -38.82 -18.31 42.93
CA LEU A 896 -37.41 -18.00 43.15
C LEU A 896 -37.30 -16.64 43.83
N SER A 897 -36.24 -16.42 44.62
CA SER A 897 -36.00 -15.13 45.27
C SER A 897 -34.52 -14.96 45.65
N GLU A 898 -33.94 -13.89 45.12
CA GLU A 898 -32.58 -13.43 45.41
C GLU A 898 -32.50 -12.84 46.85
N PRO A 899 -31.29 -12.49 47.35
CA PRO A 899 -31.13 -11.72 48.58
C PRO A 899 -31.73 -10.30 48.44
N GLU A 900 -32.30 -9.75 49.51
CA GLU A 900 -33.00 -8.44 49.48
C GLU A 900 -32.06 -7.24 49.21
N ASP A 901 -30.73 -7.45 49.27
CA ASP A 901 -29.69 -6.41 49.09
C ASP A 901 -29.07 -6.39 47.67
N TYR A 902 -29.53 -7.22 46.72
CA TYR A 902 -28.91 -7.34 45.39
C TYR A 902 -29.81 -6.85 44.26
N ILE A 903 -29.21 -6.15 43.28
CA ILE A 903 -29.88 -5.65 42.07
C ILE A 903 -29.29 -6.39 40.86
N GLY A 904 -29.55 -7.69 40.78
CA GLY A 904 -29.15 -8.53 39.65
C GLY A 904 -30.16 -8.47 38.52
N ASN A 905 -29.69 -8.54 37.26
CA ASN A 905 -30.56 -8.65 36.08
C ASN A 905 -31.13 -10.07 35.90
N TYR A 906 -31.63 -10.70 36.97
CA TYR A 906 -32.31 -11.98 36.88
C TYR A 906 -33.74 -11.78 36.37
N CYS A 907 -34.02 -12.19 35.13
CA CYS A 907 -35.36 -12.13 34.51
C CYS A 907 -36.41 -13.04 35.20
N GLY A 908 -36.09 -13.60 36.37
CA GLY A 908 -36.93 -14.49 37.18
C GLY A 908 -37.97 -13.79 38.07
N GLU A 909 -37.91 -12.47 38.28
CA GLU A 909 -39.03 -11.67 38.83
C GLU A 909 -40.18 -11.53 37.81
N THR A 910 -40.58 -12.63 37.17
CA THR A 910 -41.83 -12.71 36.43
C THR A 910 -42.99 -12.64 37.44
N PRO A 911 -43.83 -11.58 37.44
CA PRO A 911 -44.80 -11.41 38.51
C PRO A 911 -45.86 -12.51 38.45
N ILE A 912 -45.82 -13.45 39.40
CA ILE A 912 -46.69 -14.62 39.39
C ILE A 912 -48.14 -14.16 39.51
N SER A 913 -48.90 -14.39 38.44
CA SER A 913 -50.30 -14.02 38.32
C SER A 913 -51.15 -14.79 39.34
N CYS A 914 -52.04 -14.08 40.05
CA CYS A 914 -52.94 -14.68 41.02
C CYS A 914 -53.96 -15.58 40.29
N PRO A 915 -53.92 -16.92 40.43
CA PRO A 915 -54.83 -17.78 39.71
C PRO A 915 -56.27 -17.56 40.18
N SER A 916 -57.18 -17.31 39.25
CA SER A 916 -58.59 -17.05 39.58
C SER A 916 -59.37 -18.35 39.86
N ARG A 917 -60.40 -18.27 40.71
CA ARG A 917 -61.30 -19.39 41.03
C ARG A 917 -62.76 -18.95 40.89
N THR A 918 -63.68 -19.90 40.73
CA THR A 918 -65.13 -19.62 40.65
C THR A 918 -65.93 -20.44 41.67
N LYS A 919 -66.99 -19.86 42.24
CA LYS A 919 -67.81 -20.46 43.30
C LYS A 919 -69.25 -19.97 43.16
N LYS A 920 -70.21 -20.89 42.99
CA LYS A 920 -71.59 -20.55 42.61
C LYS A 920 -72.23 -19.58 43.62
N GLY A 921 -72.57 -18.38 43.16
CA GLY A 921 -73.21 -17.35 43.99
C GLY A 921 -72.26 -16.47 44.81
N TYR A 922 -70.94 -16.56 44.55
CA TYR A 922 -69.92 -15.70 45.14
C TYR A 922 -69.09 -15.02 44.04
N LYS A 923 -68.43 -13.92 44.38
CA LYS A 923 -67.38 -13.26 43.59
C LYS A 923 -66.04 -13.54 44.26
N PHE A 924 -65.06 -14.02 43.50
CA PHE A 924 -63.68 -14.15 43.96
C PHE A 924 -63.07 -12.75 44.12
N LEU A 925 -62.43 -12.48 45.27
CA LEU A 925 -61.75 -11.20 45.53
C LEU A 925 -60.22 -11.30 45.48
N GLY A 926 -59.65 -12.51 45.45
CA GLY A 926 -58.22 -12.76 45.53
C GLY A 926 -57.84 -13.72 46.64
N TRP A 927 -56.53 -13.86 46.85
CA TRP A 927 -55.90 -14.71 47.86
C TRP A 927 -55.46 -13.88 49.07
N ASN A 928 -55.76 -14.34 50.28
CA ASN A 928 -55.52 -13.62 51.53
C ASN A 928 -54.46 -14.31 52.41
N THR A 929 -53.56 -13.56 53.04
CA THR A 929 -52.50 -14.16 53.90
C THR A 929 -53.00 -14.75 55.22
N LYS A 930 -54.29 -14.59 55.56
CA LYS A 930 -54.90 -15.21 56.75
C LYS A 930 -56.25 -15.85 56.42
N GLN A 931 -56.47 -17.04 56.95
CA GLN A 931 -57.70 -17.83 56.82
C GLN A 931 -58.97 -17.07 57.27
N ASN A 932 -58.85 -16.21 58.29
CA ASN A 932 -59.94 -15.39 58.81
C ASN A 932 -60.19 -14.08 58.03
N GLU A 933 -59.69 -13.99 56.79
CA GLU A 933 -59.79 -12.84 55.89
C GLU A 933 -59.15 -11.52 56.37
N SER A 934 -58.46 -11.51 57.52
CA SER A 934 -57.83 -10.33 58.14
C SER A 934 -56.39 -10.04 57.68
N GLY A 935 -55.87 -10.83 56.74
CA GLY A 935 -54.54 -10.66 56.15
C GLY A 935 -54.56 -9.75 54.91
N THR A 936 -53.39 -9.57 54.32
CA THR A 936 -53.18 -8.86 53.05
C THR A 936 -53.88 -9.61 51.91
N LEU A 937 -54.54 -8.89 50.99
CA LEU A 937 -55.28 -9.46 49.86
C LEU A 937 -54.53 -9.22 48.53
N TYR A 938 -54.18 -10.31 47.85
CA TYR A 938 -53.54 -10.32 46.53
C TYR A 938 -54.57 -10.71 45.47
N ASN A 939 -54.81 -9.82 44.49
CA ASN A 939 -55.92 -9.96 43.52
C ASN A 939 -55.51 -9.79 42.05
N LYS A 940 -54.21 -9.66 41.78
CA LYS A 940 -53.63 -9.60 40.44
C LYS A 940 -52.35 -10.44 40.36
N THR A 941 -51.41 -10.18 41.26
CA THR A 941 -50.01 -10.61 41.14
C THR A 941 -49.32 -10.59 42.51
N PHE A 942 -48.32 -11.44 42.73
CA PHE A 942 -47.62 -11.60 44.01
C PHE A 942 -46.26 -10.86 44.04
N TYR A 943 -46.27 -9.54 44.28
CA TYR A 943 -45.04 -8.71 44.22
C TYR A 943 -44.26 -8.54 45.54
N LYS A 944 -44.79 -8.96 46.70
CA LYS A 944 -44.20 -8.58 48.00
C LYS A 944 -44.60 -9.49 49.16
N LEU A 945 -44.16 -10.75 49.08
CA LEU A 945 -44.36 -11.75 50.13
C LEU A 945 -43.08 -11.87 50.99
N THR A 946 -42.91 -10.98 51.97
CA THR A 946 -41.71 -10.92 52.81
C THR A 946 -41.46 -12.21 53.60
N ARG A 947 -40.17 -12.52 53.78
CA ARG A 947 -39.69 -13.87 54.12
C ARG A 947 -39.80 -14.23 55.61
N ASN A 948 -39.91 -15.53 55.87
CA ASN A 948 -39.32 -16.20 57.03
C ASN A 948 -38.66 -17.49 56.52
N ASN A 949 -37.48 -17.83 57.06
CA ASN A 949 -36.53 -18.80 56.50
C ASN A 949 -37.17 -20.12 56.01
N ASN A 950 -36.92 -20.46 54.73
CA ASN A 950 -37.34 -21.69 54.03
C ASN A 950 -38.82 -22.10 54.20
N SER A 951 -39.71 -21.15 54.53
CA SER A 951 -41.07 -21.45 54.95
C SER A 951 -42.11 -21.35 53.83
N VAL A 952 -43.16 -22.16 53.98
CA VAL A 952 -44.29 -22.27 53.04
C VAL A 952 -45.25 -21.10 53.25
N ILE A 953 -45.52 -20.34 52.19
CA ILE A 953 -46.45 -19.20 52.25
C ILE A 953 -47.86 -19.67 51.93
N LYS A 954 -48.76 -19.68 52.93
CA LYS A 954 -50.14 -20.16 52.77
C LYS A 954 -51.10 -19.01 52.52
N LEU A 955 -51.85 -19.05 51.41
CA LEU A 955 -52.86 -18.04 51.07
C LEU A 955 -54.25 -18.67 50.92
N TYR A 956 -55.29 -17.93 51.28
CA TYR A 956 -56.66 -18.41 51.41
C TYR A 956 -57.63 -17.66 50.49
N ALA A 957 -58.50 -18.37 49.77
CA ALA A 957 -59.44 -17.80 48.80
C ALA A 957 -60.50 -16.91 49.48
N LYS A 958 -60.53 -15.60 49.17
CA LYS A 958 -61.48 -14.64 49.72
C LYS A 958 -62.71 -14.49 48.82
N TRP A 959 -63.91 -14.64 49.39
CA TRP A 959 -65.16 -14.79 48.66
C TRP A 959 -66.26 -13.80 49.10
N GLN A 960 -66.66 -12.89 48.22
CA GLN A 960 -67.79 -12.00 48.46
C GLN A 960 -69.10 -12.68 48.06
N LEU A 961 -70.08 -12.77 48.97
CA LEU A 961 -71.41 -13.30 48.68
C LEU A 961 -72.19 -12.36 47.72
N ASN A 962 -72.69 -12.90 46.61
CA ASN A 962 -73.47 -12.10 45.65
C ASN A 962 -74.92 -11.89 46.12
N LYS A 963 -75.39 -10.65 45.99
CA LYS A 963 -76.76 -10.22 46.31
C LYS A 963 -77.54 -9.93 45.03
N TYR A 964 -78.67 -10.61 44.87
CA TYR A 964 -79.54 -10.56 43.70
C TYR A 964 -80.81 -9.78 43.98
N THR A 965 -81.32 -9.02 43.01
CA THR A 965 -82.53 -8.20 43.16
C THR A 965 -83.82 -8.95 42.78
N ILE A 966 -84.94 -8.58 43.42
CA ILE A 966 -86.28 -9.07 43.12
C ILE A 966 -87.16 -7.87 42.73
N ASN A 967 -87.52 -7.79 41.45
CA ASN A 967 -88.29 -6.69 40.88
C ASN A 967 -89.77 -7.07 40.71
N TYR A 968 -90.68 -6.40 41.42
CA TYR A 968 -92.11 -6.70 41.36
C TYR A 968 -92.84 -5.79 40.34
N LYS A 969 -93.47 -6.39 39.33
CA LYS A 969 -94.30 -5.72 38.31
C LYS A 969 -95.78 -5.97 38.64
N LEU A 970 -96.38 -5.00 39.30
CA LEU A 970 -97.66 -5.16 40.01
C LEU A 970 -98.91 -4.90 39.16
N SER A 971 -98.76 -4.39 37.93
CA SER A 971 -99.87 -4.11 37.00
C SER A 971 -101.01 -3.27 37.63
N GLY A 972 -100.64 -2.23 38.38
CA GLY A 972 -101.58 -1.34 39.08
C GLY A 972 -102.18 -1.89 40.39
N GLY A 973 -101.52 -2.87 41.02
CA GLY A 973 -101.75 -3.26 42.42
C GLY A 973 -100.63 -2.80 43.36
N ASN A 974 -100.80 -3.00 44.65
CA ASN A 974 -99.82 -2.72 45.69
C ASN A 974 -99.13 -4.03 46.15
N ASN A 975 -97.81 -3.99 46.35
CA ASN A 975 -97.09 -5.15 46.88
C ASN A 975 -97.39 -5.37 48.37
N ASN A 976 -97.15 -6.58 48.86
CA ASN A 976 -97.07 -6.81 50.30
C ASN A 976 -95.70 -6.31 50.82
N THR A 977 -95.69 -5.58 51.95
CA THR A 977 -94.47 -4.99 52.51
C THR A 977 -93.48 -6.03 53.06
N SER A 978 -93.93 -7.26 53.35
CA SER A 978 -93.07 -8.38 53.76
C SER A 978 -92.39 -9.11 52.58
N ASN A 979 -92.61 -8.70 51.33
CA ASN A 979 -91.93 -9.28 50.17
C ASN A 979 -90.54 -8.63 49.98
N PRO A 980 -89.44 -9.38 50.08
CA PRO A 980 -88.09 -8.81 50.06
C PRO A 980 -87.71 -8.32 48.66
N THR A 981 -86.91 -7.26 48.60
CA THR A 981 -86.38 -6.67 47.35
C THR A 981 -85.10 -7.33 46.84
N SER A 982 -84.53 -8.27 47.60
CA SER A 982 -83.28 -8.95 47.26
C SER A 982 -83.12 -10.29 47.99
N TYR A 983 -82.25 -11.15 47.47
CA TYR A 983 -81.85 -12.42 48.09
C TYR A 983 -80.39 -12.78 47.74
N THR A 984 -79.88 -13.87 48.30
CA THR A 984 -78.53 -14.42 48.07
C THR A 984 -78.61 -15.91 47.75
N VAL A 985 -77.54 -16.54 47.24
CA VAL A 985 -77.52 -18.01 47.02
C VAL A 985 -77.76 -18.81 48.32
N THR A 986 -77.39 -18.23 49.46
CA THR A 986 -77.56 -18.79 50.82
C THR A 986 -78.91 -18.47 51.47
N SER A 987 -79.77 -17.69 50.82
CA SER A 987 -81.09 -17.36 51.38
C SER A 987 -81.99 -18.59 51.41
N ALA A 988 -82.70 -18.80 52.53
CA ALA A 988 -83.74 -19.82 52.66
C ALA A 988 -84.91 -19.59 51.67
N ASN A 989 -85.80 -20.57 51.52
CA ASN A 989 -86.95 -20.48 50.61
C ASN A 989 -87.82 -19.24 50.90
N ILE A 990 -87.90 -18.30 49.96
CA ILE A 990 -88.67 -17.05 50.10
C ILE A 990 -90.08 -17.29 49.55
N VAL A 991 -91.04 -17.53 50.45
CA VAL A 991 -92.47 -17.68 50.13
C VAL A 991 -93.13 -16.29 50.05
N LEU A 992 -93.49 -15.86 48.85
CA LEU A 992 -94.00 -14.51 48.62
C LEU A 992 -95.44 -14.35 49.09
N LYS A 993 -95.71 -13.26 49.82
CA LYS A 993 -97.04 -12.87 50.25
C LYS A 993 -97.81 -12.27 49.07
N LYS A 994 -99.13 -12.45 49.08
CA LYS A 994 -100.02 -12.01 47.99
C LYS A 994 -100.13 -10.47 47.98
N PRO A 995 -99.97 -9.80 46.83
CA PRO A 995 -100.21 -8.36 46.68
C PRO A 995 -101.73 -8.07 46.70
N THR A 996 -102.11 -6.79 46.77
CA THR A 996 -103.53 -6.35 46.77
C THR A 996 -103.86 -5.42 45.60
N LYS A 997 -105.09 -5.52 45.07
CA LYS A 997 -105.62 -4.60 44.05
C LYS A 997 -107.15 -4.53 44.16
N THR A 998 -107.68 -3.34 44.43
CA THR A 998 -109.12 -3.12 44.67
C THR A 998 -109.96 -3.55 43.47
N GLY A 999 -110.95 -4.41 43.70
CA GLY A 999 -111.82 -4.96 42.64
C GLY A 999 -111.25 -6.15 41.87
N TYR A 1000 -110.07 -6.66 42.25
CA TYR A 1000 -109.43 -7.82 41.60
C TYR A 1000 -109.08 -8.92 42.62
N ILE A 1001 -108.88 -10.13 42.10
CA ILE A 1001 -108.37 -11.32 42.78
C ILE A 1001 -106.96 -11.58 42.25
N PHE A 1002 -106.00 -11.85 43.15
CA PHE A 1002 -104.63 -12.23 42.78
C PHE A 1002 -104.57 -13.71 42.39
N VAL A 1003 -103.98 -14.02 41.24
CA VAL A 1003 -103.90 -15.37 40.66
C VAL A 1003 -102.55 -16.05 40.91
N GLY A 1004 -101.48 -15.27 41.06
CA GLY A 1004 -100.12 -15.77 41.30
C GLY A 1004 -99.04 -14.85 40.73
N TRP A 1005 -97.81 -15.08 41.15
CA TRP A 1005 -96.61 -14.49 40.57
C TRP A 1005 -96.17 -15.27 39.34
N TYR A 1006 -95.69 -14.57 38.32
CA TYR A 1006 -95.17 -15.13 37.07
C TYR A 1006 -93.78 -14.56 36.78
N LYS A 1007 -92.89 -15.33 36.14
CA LYS A 1007 -91.52 -14.88 35.79
C LYS A 1007 -91.45 -14.03 34.52
N ASP A 1008 -92.57 -13.88 33.81
CA ASP A 1008 -92.69 -13.17 32.53
C ASP A 1008 -93.96 -12.31 32.47
N SER A 1009 -93.98 -11.37 31.52
CA SER A 1009 -95.05 -10.41 31.30
C SER A 1009 -96.28 -10.95 30.55
N ASN A 1010 -96.16 -12.11 29.89
CA ASN A 1010 -97.28 -12.76 29.18
C ASN A 1010 -98.01 -13.81 30.05
N TYR A 1011 -97.57 -13.97 31.30
CA TYR A 1011 -98.12 -14.84 32.33
C TYR A 1011 -98.18 -16.32 31.95
N LYS A 1012 -97.11 -16.84 31.31
CA LYS A 1012 -96.93 -18.27 31.01
C LYS A 1012 -96.23 -19.01 32.15
N ASN A 1013 -95.04 -18.56 32.58
CA ASN A 1013 -94.23 -19.24 33.59
C ASN A 1013 -94.63 -18.82 35.01
N ARG A 1014 -95.61 -19.52 35.61
CA ARG A 1014 -95.99 -19.29 37.02
C ARG A 1014 -94.81 -19.61 37.94
N LEU A 1015 -94.60 -18.79 38.97
CA LEU A 1015 -93.71 -19.15 40.07
C LEU A 1015 -94.37 -20.28 40.87
N ALA A 1016 -93.71 -21.46 40.93
CA ALA A 1016 -94.19 -22.59 41.71
C ALA A 1016 -94.35 -22.17 43.18
N ASP A 1017 -95.52 -22.45 43.75
CA ASP A 1017 -95.91 -22.16 45.13
C ASP A 1017 -95.64 -20.70 45.57
N ASP A 1018 -95.63 -19.78 44.60
CA ASP A 1018 -95.27 -18.37 44.80
C ASP A 1018 -93.92 -18.18 45.54
N THR A 1019 -92.98 -19.13 45.38
CA THR A 1019 -91.77 -19.27 46.20
C THR A 1019 -90.48 -19.24 45.37
N ILE A 1020 -89.47 -18.49 45.83
CA ILE A 1020 -88.09 -18.54 45.34
C ILE A 1020 -87.31 -19.55 46.20
N LYS A 1021 -86.75 -20.60 45.58
CA LYS A 1021 -86.04 -21.67 46.31
C LYS A 1021 -84.62 -21.25 46.72
N SER A 1022 -84.13 -21.79 47.84
CA SER A 1022 -82.72 -21.71 48.25
C SER A 1022 -81.78 -22.24 47.15
N GLY A 1023 -80.54 -21.74 47.09
CA GLY A 1023 -79.57 -22.06 46.05
C GLY A 1023 -79.84 -21.43 44.66
N SER A 1024 -80.88 -20.60 44.55
CA SER A 1024 -81.17 -19.79 43.35
C SER A 1024 -80.13 -18.68 43.17
N THR A 1025 -79.93 -18.23 41.93
CA THR A 1025 -78.94 -17.20 41.57
C THR A 1025 -79.45 -16.32 40.42
N GLY A 1026 -79.03 -15.05 40.38
CA GLY A 1026 -79.40 -14.08 39.33
C GLY A 1026 -80.57 -13.18 39.72
N ASN A 1027 -80.69 -12.02 39.09
CA ASN A 1027 -81.78 -11.08 39.37
C ASN A 1027 -83.10 -11.60 38.79
N ILE A 1028 -84.21 -11.50 39.55
CA ILE A 1028 -85.53 -12.00 39.14
C ILE A 1028 -86.51 -10.84 38.99
N THR A 1029 -87.35 -10.87 37.95
CA THR A 1029 -88.53 -10.01 37.82
C THR A 1029 -89.80 -10.86 37.94
N LEU A 1030 -90.77 -10.41 38.73
CA LEU A 1030 -92.01 -11.14 39.02
C LEU A 1030 -93.24 -10.28 38.73
N TYR A 1031 -94.16 -10.83 37.93
CA TYR A 1031 -95.35 -10.16 37.43
C TYR A 1031 -96.60 -10.66 38.18
N ALA A 1032 -97.41 -9.73 38.69
CA ALA A 1032 -98.64 -10.05 39.40
C ALA A 1032 -99.81 -10.25 38.42
N LYS A 1033 -100.38 -11.45 38.37
CA LYS A 1033 -101.55 -11.76 37.55
C LYS A 1033 -102.85 -11.49 38.32
N TRP A 1034 -103.79 -10.81 37.67
CA TRP A 1034 -105.05 -10.34 38.28
C TRP A 1034 -106.27 -10.83 37.50
N GLN A 1035 -107.35 -11.15 38.22
CA GLN A 1035 -108.66 -11.50 37.68
C GLN A 1035 -109.73 -10.56 38.27
N LEU A 1036 -110.72 -10.11 37.48
CA LEU A 1036 -111.79 -9.24 38.00
C LEU A 1036 -112.63 -9.95 39.07
N LYS A 1037 -112.87 -9.27 40.21
CA LYS A 1037 -113.81 -9.74 41.23
C LYS A 1037 -115.24 -9.38 40.81
N LYS A 1038 -116.11 -10.40 40.78
CA LYS A 1038 -117.56 -10.21 40.67
C LYS A 1038 -118.17 -9.98 42.06
N TYR A 1039 -119.17 -9.12 42.10
CA TYR A 1039 -119.99 -8.77 43.26
C TYR A 1039 -121.45 -9.08 42.96
N LYS A 1040 -122.23 -9.49 43.96
CA LYS A 1040 -123.64 -9.87 43.82
C LYS A 1040 -124.58 -8.67 43.99
N ILE A 1041 -125.70 -8.68 43.27
CA ILE A 1041 -126.83 -7.78 43.49
C ILE A 1041 -128.03 -8.63 43.93
N THR A 1042 -128.59 -8.34 45.11
CA THR A 1042 -129.69 -9.09 45.71
C THR A 1042 -130.91 -8.19 45.87
N TYR A 1043 -131.99 -8.51 45.14
CA TYR A 1043 -133.23 -7.73 45.17
C TYR A 1043 -134.19 -8.28 46.24
N LYS A 1044 -134.64 -7.42 47.15
CA LYS A 1044 -135.67 -7.66 48.16
C LYS A 1044 -136.92 -6.91 47.75
N LEU A 1045 -137.97 -7.66 47.41
CA LEU A 1045 -139.06 -7.17 46.56
C LEU A 1045 -140.38 -6.93 47.31
N GLU A 1046 -140.46 -7.32 48.59
CA GLU A 1046 -141.66 -7.26 49.41
C GLU A 1046 -142.92 -7.81 48.71
N GLY A 1047 -142.80 -9.00 48.11
CA GLY A 1047 -143.86 -9.66 47.35
C GLY A 1047 -144.09 -9.14 45.92
N GLY A 1048 -143.25 -8.22 45.42
CA GLY A 1048 -143.21 -7.84 44.01
C GLY A 1048 -142.37 -8.80 43.15
N LYS A 1049 -142.47 -8.65 41.82
CA LYS A 1049 -141.63 -9.34 40.82
C LYS A 1049 -140.59 -8.36 40.26
N ASN A 1050 -139.33 -8.80 40.17
CA ASN A 1050 -138.28 -7.98 39.55
C ASN A 1050 -138.44 -7.93 38.03
N ASN A 1051 -137.89 -6.90 37.40
CA ASN A 1051 -137.66 -6.91 35.96
C ASN A 1051 -136.47 -7.85 35.63
N THR A 1052 -136.54 -8.55 34.50
CA THR A 1052 -135.56 -9.55 34.03
C THR A 1052 -134.20 -8.97 33.67
N ASP A 1053 -134.16 -7.71 33.25
CA ASP A 1053 -132.99 -7.04 32.70
C ASP A 1053 -132.10 -6.47 33.83
N ASN A 1054 -132.58 -6.53 35.08
CA ASN A 1054 -131.85 -6.12 36.27
C ASN A 1054 -130.81 -7.20 36.65
N PRO A 1055 -129.49 -6.95 36.47
CA PRO A 1055 -128.47 -7.99 36.58
C PRO A 1055 -128.30 -8.49 38.02
N SER A 1056 -127.91 -9.76 38.16
CA SER A 1056 -127.65 -10.42 39.45
C SER A 1056 -126.23 -10.25 39.98
N THR A 1057 -125.30 -9.76 39.15
CA THR A 1057 -123.90 -9.48 39.53
C THR A 1057 -123.34 -8.29 38.76
N TYR A 1058 -122.24 -7.72 39.26
CA TYR A 1058 -121.46 -6.67 38.60
C TYR A 1058 -119.97 -6.76 38.96
N THR A 1059 -119.13 -5.94 38.37
CA THR A 1059 -117.68 -5.81 38.67
C THR A 1059 -117.32 -4.33 38.85
N ILE A 1060 -116.15 -4.04 39.42
CA ILE A 1060 -115.64 -2.65 39.53
C ILE A 1060 -115.57 -1.92 38.17
N THR A 1061 -115.35 -2.67 37.09
CA THR A 1061 -115.27 -2.19 35.69
C THR A 1061 -116.62 -2.21 34.94
N THR A 1062 -117.71 -2.66 35.56
CA THR A 1062 -119.02 -2.71 34.88
C THR A 1062 -119.58 -1.30 34.70
N PRO A 1063 -120.03 -0.91 33.49
CA PRO A 1063 -120.68 0.38 33.24
C PRO A 1063 -121.90 0.63 34.15
N ASN A 1064 -122.28 1.91 34.31
CA ASN A 1064 -123.42 2.34 35.14
C ASN A 1064 -124.70 1.52 34.90
N ILE A 1065 -125.08 0.68 35.87
CA ILE A 1065 -126.27 -0.17 35.80
C ILE A 1065 -127.49 0.67 36.20
N THR A 1066 -128.33 1.02 35.22
CA THR A 1066 -129.59 1.72 35.46
C THR A 1066 -130.72 0.70 35.63
N LEU A 1067 -131.20 0.53 36.86
CA LEU A 1067 -132.15 -0.51 37.20
C LEU A 1067 -133.57 -0.17 36.72
N LYS A 1068 -134.17 -1.12 35.99
CA LYS A 1068 -135.57 -1.09 35.59
C LYS A 1068 -136.48 -1.21 36.82
N LYS A 1069 -137.70 -0.68 36.70
CA LYS A 1069 -138.71 -0.70 37.78
C LYS A 1069 -139.28 -2.14 37.94
N PRO A 1070 -139.38 -2.68 39.17
CA PRO A 1070 -140.11 -3.92 39.45
C PRO A 1070 -141.63 -3.69 39.42
N THR A 1071 -142.42 -4.76 39.45
CA THR A 1071 -143.90 -4.70 39.47
C THR A 1071 -144.50 -5.39 40.69
N LYS A 1072 -145.64 -4.87 41.18
CA LYS A 1072 -146.43 -5.47 42.27
C LYS A 1072 -147.90 -5.07 42.11
N THR A 1073 -148.79 -6.05 41.96
CA THR A 1073 -150.23 -5.83 41.72
C THR A 1073 -150.86 -5.03 42.85
N GLY A 1074 -151.63 -3.98 42.51
CA GLY A 1074 -152.24 -3.06 43.49
C GLY A 1074 -151.31 -1.98 44.07
N TYR A 1075 -150.04 -1.92 43.65
CA TYR A 1075 -149.07 -0.94 44.16
C TYR A 1075 -148.37 -0.18 43.03
N THR A 1076 -147.80 0.98 43.37
CA THR A 1076 -146.91 1.79 42.52
C THR A 1076 -145.51 1.78 43.14
N PHE A 1077 -144.48 1.56 42.31
CA PHE A 1077 -143.08 1.56 42.73
C PHE A 1077 -142.57 2.98 43.01
N VAL A 1078 -141.98 3.18 44.18
CA VAL A 1078 -141.45 4.48 44.65
C VAL A 1078 -139.94 4.59 44.39
N GLY A 1079 -139.19 3.50 44.53
CA GLY A 1079 -137.75 3.51 44.29
C GLY A 1079 -137.02 2.30 44.89
N TRP A 1080 -135.76 2.15 44.47
CA TRP A 1080 -134.80 1.21 45.06
C TRP A 1080 -134.07 1.87 46.23
N TYR A 1081 -133.87 1.14 47.33
CA TYR A 1081 -133.20 1.59 48.55
C TYR A 1081 -132.12 0.60 48.97
N LEU A 1082 -131.05 1.09 49.62
CA LEU A 1082 -129.90 0.29 50.07
C LEU A 1082 -130.06 -0.27 51.50
N ASP A 1083 -131.19 0.03 52.16
CA ASP A 1083 -131.53 -0.42 53.51
C ASP A 1083 -133.02 -0.79 53.63
N PRO A 1084 -133.40 -1.74 54.50
CA PRO A 1084 -134.79 -2.18 54.67
C PRO A 1084 -135.72 -1.10 55.26
N ASN A 1085 -135.16 -0.09 55.94
CA ASN A 1085 -135.93 1.01 56.53
C ASN A 1085 -136.18 2.15 55.53
N TYR A 1086 -135.74 2.00 54.28
CA TYR A 1086 -135.89 2.96 53.20
C TYR A 1086 -135.34 4.36 53.50
N LYS A 1087 -134.22 4.46 54.24
CA LYS A 1087 -133.56 5.74 54.57
C LYS A 1087 -132.54 6.18 53.51
N LYS A 1088 -131.94 5.25 52.76
CA LYS A 1088 -130.90 5.47 51.74
C LYS A 1088 -131.42 5.07 50.36
N GLN A 1089 -132.05 5.99 49.65
CA GLN A 1089 -132.53 5.75 48.28
C GLN A 1089 -131.34 5.64 47.31
N LEU A 1090 -131.36 4.64 46.43
CA LEU A 1090 -130.41 4.54 45.32
C LEU A 1090 -130.74 5.64 44.30
N LYS A 1091 -129.94 6.71 44.25
CA LYS A 1091 -130.22 7.89 43.43
C LYS A 1091 -130.38 7.49 41.95
N ASN A 1092 -131.52 7.89 41.38
CA ASN A 1092 -131.97 7.57 40.01
C ASN A 1092 -132.06 6.05 39.69
N GLY A 1093 -131.95 5.17 40.68
CA GLY A 1093 -131.88 3.71 40.45
C GLY A 1093 -130.57 3.22 39.82
N VAL A 1094 -129.48 4.00 39.89
CA VAL A 1094 -128.21 3.69 39.20
C VAL A 1094 -127.14 3.18 40.17
N ILE A 1095 -126.58 1.99 39.90
CA ILE A 1095 -125.30 1.55 40.47
C ILE A 1095 -124.19 2.06 39.55
N LYS A 1096 -123.17 2.74 40.09
CA LYS A 1096 -122.14 3.39 39.28
C LYS A 1096 -120.98 2.45 38.92
N THR A 1097 -120.32 2.71 37.79
CA THR A 1097 -118.96 2.20 37.52
C THR A 1097 -118.03 2.56 38.69
N GLY A 1098 -117.13 1.65 39.07
CA GLY A 1098 -116.25 1.82 40.23
C GLY A 1098 -116.87 1.43 41.58
N SER A 1099 -118.17 1.12 41.66
CA SER A 1099 -118.75 0.51 42.86
C SER A 1099 -118.11 -0.85 43.19
N THR A 1100 -118.08 -1.20 44.47
CA THR A 1100 -117.56 -2.49 44.96
C THR A 1100 -118.37 -2.99 46.15
N GLY A 1101 -118.30 -4.30 46.40
CA GLY A 1101 -119.05 -4.97 47.46
C GLY A 1101 -120.39 -5.51 46.97
N ASP A 1102 -120.90 -6.53 47.64
CA ASP A 1102 -122.23 -7.08 47.34
C ASP A 1102 -123.31 -6.10 47.79
N ILE A 1103 -124.29 -5.86 46.90
CA ILE A 1103 -125.34 -4.86 47.09
C ILE A 1103 -126.67 -5.56 47.34
N ILE A 1104 -127.42 -5.10 48.34
CA ILE A 1104 -128.81 -5.51 48.60
C ILE A 1104 -129.72 -4.31 48.31
N LEU A 1105 -130.80 -4.54 47.55
CA LEU A 1105 -131.73 -3.49 47.11
C LEU A 1105 -133.17 -3.82 47.48
N TYR A 1106 -133.77 -2.93 48.26
CA TYR A 1106 -135.14 -3.02 48.76
C TYR A 1106 -136.07 -2.17 47.88
N SER A 1107 -137.16 -2.73 47.38
CA SER A 1107 -138.16 -1.99 46.60
C SER A 1107 -139.20 -1.36 47.51
N LYS A 1108 -139.37 -0.02 47.45
CA LYS A 1108 -140.41 0.69 48.19
C LYS A 1108 -141.69 0.82 47.35
N TRP A 1109 -142.84 0.63 47.98
CA TRP A 1109 -144.16 0.59 47.34
C TRP A 1109 -145.14 1.57 47.99
N LYS A 1110 -146.04 2.16 47.20
CA LYS A 1110 -147.24 2.88 47.67
C LYS A 1110 -148.47 2.15 47.14
N LYS A 1111 -149.47 1.86 47.98
CA LYS A 1111 -150.73 1.24 47.54
C LYS A 1111 -151.44 2.19 46.57
N LYS A 1112 -152.07 1.64 45.52
CA LYS A 1112 -152.97 2.42 44.67
C LYS A 1112 -154.27 2.67 45.44
N SER A 1113 -154.76 3.91 45.36
CA SER A 1113 -156.08 4.35 45.81
C SER A 1113 -157.15 3.83 44.87
#